data_AF-A0A511K9U9-F1
#
_entry.id   AF-A0A511K9U9-F1
#
_cell.length_a   1.000
_cell.length_b   1.000
_cell.length_c   1.000
_cell.angle_alpha   90.00
_cell.angle_beta   90.00
_cell.angle_gamma   90.00
#
_symmetry.space_group_name_H-M   'P 1'
#
loop_
_entity.id
_entity.type
_entity.pdbx_description
1 polymer ?
#
loop_
_entity_poly.entity_id
_entity_poly.type
_entity_poly.pdbx_seq_one_letter_code
_entity_poly.pdbx_strand_id
1 'polypeptide(L)'
;MEPLNTGVGRRTSVVGDTASTPVSSLPGNGFNVPPSPWIEQSGRVPQTPRVGATPQLGRHHRKSSTGAAFPPSPTSKWSSWFGGGKASDGRKNRDGHLPTFGKRAGAAPARPFYSEGAGRRGPASPLILARNIALRPFYLLGRRGPLLPIIGLVTFILLYLTYSTSPRSQSVKLRVQGAVGPYIPQRAADAIRWRGAGLKQAPLGADNLVGGADGLGQQPVARKADPLKPEELPPVGIDSRIKLEEGKPHPVPGLMAQAKQKWDDLRNSQSRTFAQAVKEYKRRNGRNPPKGFDRWYAFAKAHKVLLIDEFDLIDKDLLMYRAFKPKVLRKRIEVMQEVVDTTWTIRVEKGKVLREGPLAHHDRARGVEFLMSRFAHFLPDMTIVYNGHDGARIAVAAEERIRLEELAKKGEYDDDDEPPFWPKERGPFPHWGYPIFCPPGSPARELGFEGYGYHASLEATGFEMPEHPEGSIGSLVGDFKGYMDVCYAPHYRHTHATTSWVFEHHPTRVMPLFTPGVQTTFGDVHALIVEQLELESQHDPAWEDRPFTSLHWRGQTSGPLWESKTPWRTSQRSRLHLLSHQEDGFRNITVTDENDVMRSVEVPNYRLNPLFLDTGMVGPPVQCVKEDGTCDKMFEVFQGYDKRVSFDRASLYKFVLDVDGNSWSGRFRRLMLSNAAVVKATIFPEFWTDWAVPWLHFIPMQVDYADMWDILAFYRGGINGEGAHDDLAKEIAVAGKEWVKQCYRWADLEAYQFRLLLEYGRLFNDETEPGSNDFTGDTSVEPRWNGPVKLQ
;
A
#
# COMPACT_ATOMS: atom_id res chain seq x y z
N MET A 1 -14.42 -30.70 53.43
CA MET A 1 -15.08 -30.81 54.75
C MET A 1 -16.19 -29.77 54.80
N GLU A 2 -17.10 -29.94 55.75
CA GLU A 2 -18.44 -29.37 55.96
C GLU A 2 -18.67 -27.84 55.84
N PRO A 3 -19.95 -27.38 55.88
CA PRO A 3 -20.39 -26.03 55.45
C PRO A 3 -20.81 -25.17 56.67
N LEU A 4 -21.73 -24.21 56.47
CA LEU A 4 -22.76 -23.64 57.40
C LEU A 4 -23.32 -22.35 56.73
N ASN A 5 -24.60 -21.96 56.82
CA ASN A 5 -25.78 -22.62 57.40
C ASN A 5 -27.12 -22.18 56.73
N THR A 6 -28.21 -22.86 57.12
CA THR A 6 -29.64 -22.62 56.83
C THR A 6 -30.16 -21.20 57.16
N GLY A 7 -31.31 -20.71 56.65
CA GLY A 7 -32.34 -21.32 55.78
C GLY A 7 -33.78 -20.89 56.18
N VAL A 8 -34.82 -21.58 55.67
CA VAL A 8 -36.27 -21.38 55.95
C VAL A 8 -36.83 -20.03 55.41
N GLY A 9 -37.96 -19.87 54.74
CA GLY A 9 -39.23 -20.58 54.48
C GLY A 9 -40.24 -19.48 54.01
N ARG A 10 -41.50 -19.68 53.59
CA ARG A 10 -42.42 -20.83 53.56
C ARG A 10 -43.47 -20.57 52.43
N ARG A 11 -44.27 -21.57 52.04
CA ARG A 11 -45.32 -21.45 51.00
C ARG A 11 -46.48 -20.52 51.42
N THR A 12 -47.11 -19.86 50.44
CA THR A 12 -48.56 -19.96 50.18
C THR A 12 -48.90 -19.56 48.74
N SER A 13 -49.89 -20.22 48.14
CA SER A 13 -50.41 -19.97 46.78
C SER A 13 -51.91 -19.73 46.84
N VAL A 14 -52.42 -18.75 46.09
CA VAL A 14 -53.86 -18.61 45.79
C VAL A 14 -54.00 -18.25 44.30
N VAL A 15 -55.00 -18.85 43.64
CA VAL A 15 -55.35 -18.65 42.23
C VAL A 15 -56.58 -17.72 42.15
N GLY A 16 -56.69 -16.91 41.10
CA GLY A 16 -57.87 -16.09 40.85
C GLY A 16 -57.87 -15.52 39.43
N ASP A 17 -58.75 -16.05 38.57
CA ASP A 17 -58.90 -15.64 37.17
C ASP A 17 -59.65 -14.30 37.03
N THR A 18 -59.37 -13.56 35.95
CA THR A 18 -60.30 -13.32 34.81
C THR A 18 -59.78 -12.22 33.89
N ALA A 19 -60.30 -12.12 32.66
CA ALA A 19 -59.86 -11.17 31.65
C ALA A 19 -61.02 -10.29 31.14
N SER A 20 -60.75 -8.99 30.91
CA SER A 20 -61.46 -8.17 29.93
C SER A 20 -60.74 -6.84 29.64
N THR A 21 -60.63 -6.51 28.34
CA THR A 21 -60.50 -5.14 27.80
C THR A 21 -61.92 -4.50 27.78
N PRO A 22 -62.14 -3.15 27.78
CA PRO A 22 -61.59 -2.25 26.74
C PRO A 22 -61.45 -0.71 27.00
N VAL A 23 -60.69 -0.04 26.10
CA VAL A 23 -60.94 1.29 25.47
C VAL A 23 -60.86 2.64 26.25
N SER A 24 -60.12 3.57 25.61
CA SER A 24 -60.03 5.04 25.81
C SER A 24 -59.31 5.52 27.09
N SER A 25 -58.42 6.52 27.05
CA SER A 25 -58.49 7.80 26.32
C SER A 25 -57.12 8.44 26.03
N LEU A 26 -57.08 9.43 25.12
CA LEU A 26 -55.94 10.33 24.87
C LEU A 26 -56.02 11.57 25.79
N PRO A 27 -54.89 12.22 26.12
CA PRO A 27 -54.36 13.28 25.24
C PRO A 27 -52.88 13.10 24.91
N GLY A 28 -52.44 13.65 23.77
CA GLY A 28 -51.04 13.63 23.34
C GLY A 28 -50.40 15.02 23.29
N ASN A 29 -49.10 15.05 23.02
CA ASN A 29 -48.41 16.18 22.40
C ASN A 29 -47.32 15.61 21.47
N GLY A 30 -47.19 16.18 20.28
CA GLY A 30 -46.39 15.59 19.20
C GLY A 30 -45.01 16.21 19.03
N PHE A 31 -44.09 15.43 18.44
CA PHE A 31 -42.91 15.94 17.76
C PHE A 31 -42.92 15.42 16.32
N ASN A 32 -42.75 16.33 15.35
CA ASN A 32 -42.75 15.98 13.93
C ASN A 32 -41.38 15.42 13.53
N VAL A 33 -41.37 14.20 12.99
CA VAL A 33 -40.23 13.65 12.24
C VAL A 33 -40.53 13.86 10.75
N PRO A 34 -39.60 14.44 9.95
CA PRO A 34 -39.81 14.57 8.51
C PRO A 34 -39.77 13.19 7.83
N PRO A 35 -40.65 12.91 6.84
CA PRO A 35 -40.66 11.62 6.16
C PRO A 35 -39.40 11.42 5.32
N SER A 36 -38.85 10.20 5.32
CA SER A 36 -37.83 9.80 4.36
C SER A 36 -38.38 9.91 2.93
N PRO A 37 -37.61 10.41 1.95
CA PRO A 37 -37.94 10.18 0.56
C PRO A 37 -37.85 8.68 0.23
N TRP A 38 -38.47 8.29 -0.89
CA TRP A 38 -38.43 6.95 -1.49
C TRP A 38 -39.20 5.84 -0.76
N ILE A 39 -40.53 5.94 -0.76
CA ILE A 39 -41.45 4.94 -1.35
C ILE A 39 -42.85 5.55 -1.43
N GLU A 40 -43.41 5.64 -2.64
CA GLU A 40 -44.87 5.49 -2.84
C GLU A 40 -45.15 5.07 -4.29
N GLN A 41 -46.26 4.35 -4.50
CA GLN A 41 -46.66 3.82 -5.81
C GLN A 41 -47.91 4.53 -6.34
N SER A 42 -47.91 4.91 -7.62
CA SER A 42 -49.12 4.82 -8.44
C SER A 42 -48.76 4.68 -9.91
N GLY A 43 -49.51 3.86 -10.65
CA GLY A 43 -49.26 3.58 -12.08
C GLY A 43 -50.40 4.06 -12.98
N ARG A 44 -50.07 4.43 -14.22
CA ARG A 44 -51.02 4.52 -15.34
C ARG A 44 -50.41 4.02 -16.63
N VAL A 45 -51.17 3.22 -17.37
CA VAL A 45 -50.83 2.67 -18.70
C VAL A 45 -51.28 3.66 -19.78
N PRO A 46 -50.44 3.89 -20.80
CA PRO A 46 -50.94 3.97 -22.18
C PRO A 46 -50.51 2.78 -23.05
N GLN A 47 -51.24 2.53 -24.13
CA GLN A 47 -51.18 1.29 -24.91
C GLN A 47 -50.42 1.45 -26.24
N THR A 48 -49.61 0.44 -26.63
CA THR A 48 -49.44 -0.09 -28.02
C THR A 48 -48.90 0.84 -29.16
N PRO A 49 -48.31 0.33 -30.28
CA PRO A 49 -48.58 -0.95 -30.93
C PRO A 49 -47.39 -1.83 -31.38
N ARG A 50 -47.75 -3.02 -31.91
CA ARG A 50 -46.87 -4.11 -32.35
C ARG A 50 -46.60 -4.08 -33.87
N VAL A 51 -45.38 -4.43 -34.27
CA VAL A 51 -45.03 -5.27 -35.45
C VAL A 51 -43.70 -5.97 -35.09
N GLY A 52 -43.36 -7.22 -35.45
CA GLY A 52 -44.13 -8.30 -36.07
C GLY A 52 -43.21 -9.30 -36.82
N ALA A 53 -43.45 -10.60 -36.65
CA ALA A 53 -42.88 -11.75 -37.39
C ALA A 53 -41.36 -12.11 -37.28
N THR A 54 -41.13 -13.31 -36.72
CA THR A 54 -40.05 -14.26 -37.06
C THR A 54 -40.62 -15.32 -38.06
N PRO A 55 -39.87 -16.35 -38.54
CA PRO A 55 -38.41 -16.50 -38.80
C PRO A 55 -38.12 -17.01 -40.25
N GLN A 56 -36.84 -17.23 -40.64
CA GLN A 56 -36.27 -18.56 -41.01
C GLN A 56 -34.93 -18.53 -41.77
N LEU A 57 -34.16 -19.63 -41.56
CA LEU A 57 -33.20 -20.30 -42.47
C LEU A 57 -32.06 -19.53 -43.19
N GLY A 58 -30.82 -20.01 -42.97
CA GLY A 58 -30.01 -20.47 -44.12
C GLY A 58 -28.48 -20.36 -44.08
N ARG A 59 -27.79 -21.44 -43.63
CA ARG A 59 -26.43 -21.86 -44.09
C ARG A 59 -25.24 -20.92 -43.77
N HIS A 60 -23.97 -21.34 -43.88
CA HIS A 60 -23.31 -22.57 -43.40
C HIS A 60 -21.78 -22.34 -43.31
N HIS A 61 -21.10 -23.11 -42.44
CA HIS A 61 -19.64 -23.28 -42.29
C HIS A 61 -18.83 -22.04 -41.82
N ARG A 62 -17.93 -22.09 -40.83
CA ARG A 62 -17.03 -23.13 -40.26
C ARG A 62 -15.69 -23.29 -41.00
N LYS A 63 -14.67 -22.56 -40.51
CA LYS A 63 -13.23 -22.89 -40.33
C LYS A 63 -12.50 -21.55 -40.03
N SER A 64 -11.78 -21.33 -38.92
CA SER A 64 -10.56 -21.99 -38.40
C SER A 64 -9.45 -22.09 -39.45
N SER A 65 -8.21 -21.65 -39.23
CA SER A 65 -7.38 -21.82 -38.02
C SER A 65 -6.08 -21.01 -38.11
N THR A 66 -5.30 -20.95 -37.00
CA THR A 66 -3.82 -20.80 -36.93
C THR A 66 -3.13 -19.57 -37.58
N GLY A 67 -2.08 -18.97 -37.01
CA GLY A 67 -1.46 -19.19 -35.70
C GLY A 67 0.02 -18.72 -35.61
N ALA A 68 0.33 -17.92 -34.57
CA ALA A 68 1.64 -17.68 -33.96
C ALA A 68 2.81 -16.96 -34.71
N ALA A 69 3.58 -16.23 -33.89
CA ALA A 69 5.04 -16.01 -33.94
C ALA A 69 5.71 -15.01 -34.94
N PHE A 70 5.84 -13.76 -34.47
CA PHE A 70 7.14 -13.08 -34.23
C PHE A 70 8.01 -12.56 -35.43
N PRO A 71 9.11 -11.79 -35.21
CA PRO A 71 9.46 -10.58 -35.99
C PRO A 71 10.70 -10.81 -36.93
N PRO A 72 11.34 -9.81 -37.62
CA PRO A 72 11.31 -8.36 -37.41
C PRO A 72 11.18 -7.45 -38.65
N SER A 73 11.23 -6.13 -38.39
CA SER A 73 11.39 -5.06 -39.39
C SER A 73 12.83 -5.03 -39.93
N PRO A 74 13.16 -4.30 -41.04
CA PRO A 74 13.16 -2.82 -40.99
C PRO A 74 12.93 -2.08 -42.33
N THR A 75 13.12 -0.75 -42.27
CA THR A 75 13.34 0.22 -43.37
C THR A 75 12.16 0.79 -44.16
N SER A 76 12.33 2.05 -44.53
CA SER A 76 11.40 2.91 -45.25
C SER A 76 11.81 3.10 -46.71
N LYS A 77 10.85 3.48 -47.56
CA LYS A 77 11.13 4.28 -48.77
C LYS A 77 10.14 5.42 -48.89
N TRP A 78 10.67 6.64 -48.91
CA TRP A 78 9.98 7.81 -49.47
C TRP A 78 10.08 7.80 -50.99
N SER A 79 9.09 8.34 -51.69
CA SER A 79 9.29 9.44 -52.67
C SER A 79 8.01 9.75 -53.47
N SER A 80 7.98 10.96 -54.05
CA SER A 80 6.93 11.49 -54.93
C SER A 80 5.58 11.79 -54.23
N TRP A 81 4.80 12.80 -54.60
CA TRP A 81 4.85 13.67 -55.79
C TRP A 81 5.30 15.12 -55.52
N PHE A 82 6.01 15.71 -56.50
CA PHE A 82 5.92 17.12 -56.87
C PHE A 82 5.14 17.18 -58.20
N GLY A 83 4.50 18.29 -58.62
CA GLY A 83 4.38 19.62 -58.02
C GLY A 83 3.68 20.59 -59.00
N GLY A 84 3.42 21.84 -58.57
CA GLY A 84 2.81 22.86 -59.42
C GLY A 84 3.77 23.48 -60.45
N GLY A 85 3.26 23.87 -61.62
CA GLY A 85 4.03 24.43 -62.73
C GLY A 85 4.41 25.91 -62.58
N LYS A 86 5.26 26.40 -63.50
CA LYS A 86 5.64 27.82 -63.67
C LYS A 86 5.31 28.29 -65.08
N ALA A 87 5.15 29.61 -65.23
CA ALA A 87 5.14 30.30 -66.52
C ALA A 87 6.56 30.40 -67.14
N SER A 88 6.60 30.84 -68.40
CA SER A 88 7.78 31.01 -69.28
C SER A 88 8.70 32.19 -68.85
N ASP A 89 9.85 32.47 -69.48
CA ASP A 89 10.49 31.97 -70.70
C ASP A 89 12.04 32.07 -70.57
N GLY A 90 12.83 31.66 -71.57
CA GLY A 90 14.23 32.10 -71.72
C GLY A 90 15.30 31.02 -71.95
N ARG A 91 15.46 30.60 -73.20
CA ARG A 91 16.63 29.88 -73.79
C ARG A 91 17.99 30.57 -73.46
N LYS A 92 19.19 29.95 -73.51
CA LYS A 92 19.69 28.66 -74.06
C LYS A 92 21.14 28.40 -73.57
N ASN A 93 21.56 27.13 -73.45
CA ASN A 93 22.92 26.56 -73.69
C ASN A 93 24.18 27.15 -72.97
N ARG A 94 25.25 26.41 -72.67
CA ARG A 94 25.58 24.96 -72.85
C ARG A 94 26.68 24.50 -71.87
N ASP A 95 26.73 23.20 -71.65
CA ASP A 95 27.82 22.28 -71.28
C ASP A 95 29.19 22.85 -70.84
N GLY A 96 29.72 22.33 -69.72
CA GLY A 96 31.13 22.46 -69.33
C GLY A 96 31.89 21.12 -69.40
N HIS A 97 33.22 21.16 -69.29
CA HIS A 97 34.07 19.96 -69.11
C HIS A 97 35.32 20.21 -68.25
N LEU A 98 35.97 19.11 -67.85
CA LEU A 98 37.11 18.95 -66.94
C LEU A 98 38.48 19.28 -67.64
N PRO A 99 39.72 19.07 -67.09
CA PRO A 99 40.18 18.69 -65.73
C PRO A 99 41.46 19.44 -65.19
N THR A 100 41.94 19.04 -63.99
CA THR A 100 43.34 18.96 -63.43
C THR A 100 44.54 19.89 -63.81
N PHE A 101 45.08 20.58 -62.77
CA PHE A 101 46.49 20.67 -62.26
C PHE A 101 47.76 21.03 -63.10
N GLY A 102 48.66 21.89 -62.53
CA GLY A 102 50.11 21.96 -62.90
C GLY A 102 51.06 23.02 -62.27
N LYS A 103 51.86 22.64 -61.24
CA LYS A 103 53.27 23.05 -60.83
C LYS A 103 53.72 24.51 -60.44
N ARG A 104 54.45 24.60 -59.28
CA ARG A 104 55.68 25.39 -58.87
C ARG A 104 55.71 26.97 -58.90
N ALA A 105 56.55 27.75 -58.16
CA ALA A 105 57.32 27.64 -56.88
C ALA A 105 58.02 29.00 -56.48
N GLY A 106 58.47 29.24 -55.20
CA GLY A 106 59.59 30.18 -54.84
C GLY A 106 59.52 31.21 -53.66
N ALA A 107 60.53 31.19 -52.74
CA ALA A 107 61.18 32.26 -51.90
C ALA A 107 60.42 33.23 -50.89
N ALA A 108 61.19 34.02 -50.09
CA ALA A 108 60.83 34.93 -48.93
C ALA A 108 61.96 36.01 -48.68
N PRO A 109 62.16 36.82 -47.59
CA PRO A 109 61.53 36.99 -46.23
C PRO A 109 61.43 38.47 -45.67
N ALA A 110 61.82 38.74 -44.38
CA ALA A 110 62.16 40.03 -43.66
C ALA A 110 61.08 41.01 -43.07
N ARG A 111 61.53 41.97 -42.20
CA ARG A 111 60.80 42.95 -41.30
C ARG A 111 61.71 44.20 -40.99
N PRO A 112 61.34 45.21 -40.14
CA PRO A 112 60.18 46.14 -40.07
C PRO A 112 60.59 47.65 -39.96
N PHE A 113 59.65 48.61 -39.84
CA PHE A 113 59.89 49.96 -39.25
C PHE A 113 58.59 50.62 -38.71
N TYR A 114 58.69 51.74 -37.96
CA TYR A 114 57.60 52.42 -37.24
C TYR A 114 57.23 53.81 -37.81
N SER A 115 56.04 54.33 -37.45
CA SER A 115 55.50 55.71 -37.65
C SER A 115 55.70 56.34 -39.04
N GLU A 116 54.67 56.51 -39.87
CA GLU A 116 53.55 57.44 -39.63
C GLU A 116 52.21 56.93 -40.24
N GLY A 117 51.28 57.83 -40.59
CA GLY A 117 49.91 57.49 -40.97
C GLY A 117 49.73 56.76 -42.32
N ALA A 118 48.55 56.15 -42.48
CA ALA A 118 47.97 55.71 -43.75
C ALA A 118 48.53 54.47 -44.51
N GLY A 119 48.74 53.35 -43.81
CA GLY A 119 48.05 52.09 -44.19
C GLY A 119 48.73 50.98 -45.01
N ARG A 120 48.05 49.82 -45.00
CA ARG A 120 48.15 48.60 -45.86
C ARG A 120 49.40 47.69 -45.78
N ARG A 121 49.22 46.59 -45.02
CA ARG A 121 49.40 45.16 -45.44
C ARG A 121 50.43 44.90 -46.57
N GLY A 122 51.62 44.34 -46.35
CA GLY A 122 51.90 43.08 -45.62
C GLY A 122 52.05 41.88 -46.59
N PRO A 123 52.93 40.89 -46.31
CA PRO A 123 53.16 39.73 -47.19
C PRO A 123 52.13 38.59 -47.02
N ALA A 124 52.02 37.73 -48.04
CA ALA A 124 51.11 36.57 -48.09
C ALA A 124 51.77 35.43 -48.91
N SER A 125 52.39 34.38 -48.36
CA SER A 125 52.11 33.59 -47.13
C SER A 125 50.83 32.73 -47.24
N PRO A 126 50.58 31.72 -46.36
CA PRO A 126 49.44 30.79 -46.44
C PRO A 126 48.04 31.41 -46.59
N LEU A 127 47.92 32.72 -46.39
CA LEU A 127 46.83 33.57 -46.90
C LEU A 127 46.38 33.24 -48.35
N ILE A 128 47.24 32.78 -49.26
CA ILE A 128 46.81 32.40 -50.63
C ILE A 128 45.95 31.13 -50.66
N LEU A 129 46.17 30.18 -49.74
CA LEU A 129 45.34 28.97 -49.63
C LEU A 129 43.97 29.33 -49.02
N ALA A 130 43.97 30.15 -47.96
CA ALA A 130 42.76 30.75 -47.41
C ALA A 130 42.02 31.61 -48.46
N ARG A 131 42.74 32.33 -49.32
CA ARG A 131 42.16 33.12 -50.41
C ARG A 131 41.36 32.26 -51.39
N ASN A 132 41.84 31.05 -51.70
CA ASN A 132 41.21 30.20 -52.69
C ASN A 132 40.06 29.35 -52.12
N ILE A 133 40.13 28.91 -50.86
CA ILE A 133 39.11 28.05 -50.22
C ILE A 133 38.06 28.88 -49.48
N ALA A 134 38.47 29.86 -48.66
CA ALA A 134 37.54 30.72 -47.92
C ALA A 134 37.14 31.97 -48.72
N LEU A 135 38.11 32.73 -49.26
CA LEU A 135 37.78 34.03 -49.87
C LEU A 135 37.24 33.93 -51.30
N ARG A 136 37.51 32.89 -52.08
CA ARG A 136 37.04 32.80 -53.48
C ARG A 136 35.52 32.63 -53.59
N PRO A 137 34.84 31.82 -52.74
CA PRO A 137 33.38 31.89 -52.61
C PRO A 137 32.88 33.30 -52.25
N PHE A 138 33.44 33.94 -51.22
CA PHE A 138 33.06 35.29 -50.80
C PHE A 138 33.30 36.35 -51.89
N TYR A 139 34.33 36.19 -52.71
CA TYR A 139 34.67 37.06 -53.84
C TYR A 139 33.70 36.88 -55.02
N LEU A 140 33.24 35.64 -55.27
CA LEU A 140 32.21 35.35 -56.28
C LEU A 140 30.82 35.85 -55.84
N LEU A 141 30.46 35.70 -54.56
CA LEU A 141 29.26 36.33 -54.00
C LEU A 141 29.37 37.87 -54.02
N GLY A 142 30.53 38.41 -53.63
CA GLY A 142 30.80 39.86 -53.56
C GLY A 142 30.83 40.57 -54.92
N ARG A 143 31.05 39.86 -56.04
CA ARG A 143 30.96 40.43 -57.39
C ARG A 143 29.52 40.81 -57.79
N ARG A 144 28.51 40.42 -56.99
CA ARG A 144 27.12 40.89 -57.07
C ARG A 144 26.75 41.89 -55.96
N GLY A 145 27.76 42.51 -55.34
CA GLY A 145 27.60 43.46 -54.23
C GLY A 145 27.81 42.81 -52.85
N PRO A 146 28.13 43.59 -51.81
CA PRO A 146 28.54 43.08 -50.49
C PRO A 146 27.40 42.43 -49.69
N LEU A 147 26.13 42.61 -50.09
CA LEU A 147 24.98 42.09 -49.37
C LEU A 147 24.98 40.55 -49.28
N LEU A 148 25.25 39.87 -50.40
CA LEU A 148 25.19 38.40 -50.47
C LEU A 148 26.20 37.66 -49.58
N PRO A 149 27.51 38.02 -49.54
CA PRO A 149 28.44 37.38 -48.60
C PRO A 149 28.15 37.73 -47.13
N ILE A 150 27.61 38.92 -46.84
CA ILE A 150 27.18 39.30 -45.48
C ILE A 150 25.97 38.45 -45.06
N ILE A 151 24.95 38.33 -45.91
CA ILE A 151 23.78 37.46 -45.67
C ILE A 151 24.24 36.01 -45.49
N GLY A 152 25.11 35.48 -46.35
CA GLY A 152 25.62 34.11 -46.21
C GLY A 152 26.31 33.85 -44.87
N LEU A 153 27.17 34.78 -44.42
CA LEU A 153 27.84 34.69 -43.13
C LEU A 153 26.87 34.83 -41.94
N VAL A 154 25.97 35.81 -41.98
CA VAL A 154 24.97 36.05 -40.94
C VAL A 154 23.98 34.89 -40.84
N THR A 155 23.49 34.34 -41.94
CA THR A 155 22.63 33.15 -41.97
C THR A 155 23.37 31.92 -41.45
N PHE A 156 24.64 31.71 -41.79
CA PHE A 156 25.42 30.59 -41.24
C PHE A 156 25.65 30.72 -39.73
N ILE A 157 25.99 31.91 -39.24
CA ILE A 157 26.15 32.18 -37.80
C ILE A 157 24.82 32.03 -37.06
N LEU A 158 23.71 32.57 -37.60
CA LEU A 158 22.38 32.41 -37.00
C LEU A 158 21.92 30.94 -37.00
N LEU A 159 22.19 30.17 -38.05
CA LEU A 159 21.89 28.73 -38.08
C LEU A 159 22.76 27.94 -37.10
N TYR A 160 24.05 28.24 -37.00
CA TYR A 160 24.93 27.58 -36.04
C TYR A 160 24.56 27.91 -34.59
N LEU A 161 24.26 29.18 -34.30
CA LEU A 161 23.78 29.62 -32.99
C LEU A 161 22.42 28.99 -32.66
N THR A 162 21.41 29.12 -33.52
CA THR A 162 20.11 28.47 -33.27
C THR A 162 20.19 26.94 -33.20
N TYR A 163 21.14 26.28 -33.88
CA TYR A 163 21.37 24.83 -33.71
C TYR A 163 22.01 24.49 -32.36
N SER A 164 22.99 25.29 -31.89
CA SER A 164 23.72 25.05 -30.64
C SER A 164 23.00 25.54 -29.37
N THR A 165 22.12 26.54 -29.50
CA THR A 165 21.30 27.10 -28.41
C THR A 165 19.84 26.65 -28.44
N SER A 166 19.38 25.91 -29.48
CA SER A 166 18.05 25.30 -29.48
C SER A 166 17.91 24.28 -28.33
N PRO A 167 16.91 24.43 -27.44
CA PRO A 167 16.65 23.45 -26.39
C PRO A 167 16.39 22.03 -26.89
N ARG A 168 16.04 21.86 -28.19
CA ARG A 168 15.81 20.54 -28.81
C ARG A 168 17.08 19.82 -29.26
N SER A 169 18.24 20.47 -29.40
CA SER A 169 19.48 19.78 -29.82
C SER A 169 20.22 19.15 -28.63
N GLN A 170 20.41 19.90 -27.53
CA GLN A 170 21.06 19.39 -26.32
C GLN A 170 20.22 18.29 -25.64
N SER A 171 18.89 18.45 -25.60
CA SER A 171 17.99 17.43 -25.04
C SER A 171 17.94 16.14 -25.88
N VAL A 172 18.33 16.16 -27.16
CA VAL A 172 18.47 14.93 -27.96
C VAL A 172 19.74 14.16 -27.59
N LYS A 173 20.89 14.84 -27.38
CA LYS A 173 22.11 14.15 -26.90
C LYS A 173 21.90 13.46 -25.54
N LEU A 174 21.21 14.13 -24.61
CA LEU A 174 20.86 13.56 -23.30
C LEU A 174 19.77 12.46 -23.35
N ARG A 175 19.04 12.30 -24.46
CA ARG A 175 17.99 11.26 -24.62
C ARG A 175 18.47 9.98 -25.30
N VAL A 176 19.66 9.97 -25.90
CA VAL A 176 20.18 8.81 -26.65
C VAL A 176 21.03 7.86 -25.78
N GLN A 177 21.53 8.31 -24.62
CA GLN A 177 22.09 7.43 -23.57
C GLN A 177 20.97 6.99 -22.61
N GLY A 178 19.97 6.30 -23.15
CA GLY A 178 18.66 6.14 -22.50
C GLY A 178 18.61 5.14 -21.33
N ALA A 179 18.87 5.63 -20.12
CA ALA A 179 18.29 5.10 -18.88
C ALA A 179 17.93 6.29 -17.97
N VAL A 180 16.67 6.34 -17.51
CA VAL A 180 16.09 7.32 -16.55
C VAL A 180 16.64 8.76 -16.64
N GLY A 181 16.00 9.62 -17.42
CA GLY A 181 16.29 11.06 -17.38
C GLY A 181 16.07 11.64 -15.96
N PRO A 182 16.87 12.62 -15.51
CA PRO A 182 16.91 13.06 -14.11
C PRO A 182 15.67 13.88 -13.70
N TYR A 183 14.56 13.19 -13.46
CA TYR A 183 13.55 13.68 -12.53
C TYR A 183 14.17 13.61 -11.12
N ILE A 184 14.71 14.75 -10.69
CA ILE A 184 14.74 15.10 -9.27
C ILE A 184 13.25 15.22 -8.85
N PRO A 185 12.80 14.66 -7.71
CA PRO A 185 11.45 14.88 -7.19
C PRO A 185 11.10 16.37 -7.26
N GLN A 186 9.95 16.77 -7.82
CA GLN A 186 9.66 18.19 -8.10
C GLN A 186 9.92 19.10 -6.89
N ARG A 187 9.44 18.66 -5.72
CA ARG A 187 9.69 19.27 -4.40
C ARG A 187 11.18 19.47 -4.12
N ALA A 188 11.98 18.41 -4.23
CA ALA A 188 13.43 18.48 -4.04
C ALA A 188 14.11 19.33 -5.13
N ALA A 189 13.60 19.36 -6.37
CA ALA A 189 14.12 20.19 -7.44
C ALA A 189 13.91 21.69 -7.17
N ASP A 190 12.78 22.05 -6.56
CA ASP A 190 12.43 23.42 -6.21
C ASP A 190 13.14 23.87 -4.91
N ALA A 191 13.30 22.98 -3.92
CA ALA A 191 14.16 23.20 -2.76
C ALA A 191 15.66 23.33 -3.15
N ILE A 192 16.14 22.55 -4.11
CA ILE A 192 17.52 22.66 -4.65
C ILE A 192 17.70 23.97 -5.44
N ARG A 193 16.69 24.42 -6.21
CA ARG A 193 16.69 25.76 -6.80
C ARG A 193 16.81 26.86 -5.75
N TRP A 194 16.16 26.70 -4.59
CA TRP A 194 16.31 27.61 -3.45
C TRP A 194 17.71 27.62 -2.83
N ARG A 195 18.39 26.46 -2.69
CA ARG A 195 19.81 26.41 -2.25
C ARG A 195 20.74 27.22 -3.18
N GLY A 196 20.43 27.29 -4.48
CA GLY A 196 21.15 28.13 -5.44
C GLY A 196 20.90 29.63 -5.34
N ALA A 197 19.81 30.05 -4.69
CA ALA A 197 19.42 31.46 -4.54
C ALA A 197 19.81 32.07 -3.16
N GLY A 198 19.77 31.27 -2.09
CA GLY A 198 19.95 31.75 -0.71
C GLY A 198 21.41 31.95 -0.25
N LEU A 199 22.41 31.49 -0.99
CA LEU A 199 23.82 31.52 -0.55
C LEU A 199 24.55 32.85 -0.85
N LYS A 200 24.02 33.96 -0.34
CA LYS A 200 24.75 35.22 -0.15
C LYS A 200 24.33 35.90 1.17
N GLN A 201 25.22 35.82 2.17
CA GLN A 201 25.09 36.38 3.53
C GLN A 201 23.98 35.70 4.36
N ALA A 202 24.20 35.29 5.60
CA ALA A 202 25.20 35.74 6.57
C ALA A 202 26.09 34.59 7.13
N PRO A 203 27.32 34.90 7.59
CA PRO A 203 28.07 34.01 8.47
C PRO A 203 27.44 34.04 9.88
N LEU A 204 27.01 32.88 10.38
CA LEU A 204 26.75 32.72 11.81
C LEU A 204 28.11 32.71 12.52
N GLY A 205 28.29 33.61 13.49
CA GLY A 205 29.59 33.89 14.10
C GLY A 205 30.11 32.74 14.96
N ALA A 206 31.01 31.91 14.40
CA ALA A 206 31.75 30.87 15.11
C ALA A 206 33.17 31.34 15.56
N ASP A 207 33.45 32.64 15.48
CA ASP A 207 34.74 33.26 15.78
C ASP A 207 34.66 34.17 17.02
N ASN A 208 34.69 33.61 18.24
CA ASN A 208 35.00 34.37 19.47
C ASN A 208 35.30 33.54 20.74
N LEU A 209 35.73 32.27 20.62
CA LEU A 209 36.14 31.43 21.77
C LEU A 209 37.44 30.64 21.51
N VAL A 210 38.51 31.31 21.09
CA VAL A 210 39.88 30.75 21.12
C VAL A 210 40.86 31.76 21.73
N GLY A 211 40.78 31.91 23.05
CA GLY A 211 41.92 32.35 23.86
C GLY A 211 42.81 31.14 24.16
N GLY A 212 44.11 31.24 23.91
CA GLY A 212 44.98 30.06 23.84
C GLY A 212 45.32 29.39 25.17
N ALA A 213 45.50 28.07 25.11
CA ALA A 213 46.27 27.27 26.07
C ALA A 213 46.89 26.08 25.31
N ASP A 214 48.20 25.86 25.48
CA ASP A 214 48.90 24.75 24.84
C ASP A 214 48.62 23.40 25.54
N GLY A 215 48.59 22.33 24.74
CA GLY A 215 48.86 20.97 25.23
C GLY A 215 47.72 20.22 25.92
N LEU A 216 46.76 19.70 25.14
CA LEU A 216 45.99 18.52 25.51
C LEU A 216 46.11 17.45 24.42
N GLY A 217 46.17 16.18 24.82
CA GLY A 217 46.34 15.06 23.92
C GLY A 217 45.09 14.72 23.10
N GLN A 218 45.22 13.74 22.21
CA GLN A 218 44.07 13.14 21.52
C GLN A 218 43.05 12.65 22.56
N GLN A 219 41.90 13.32 22.65
CA GLN A 219 40.77 12.74 23.36
C GLN A 219 40.35 11.45 22.63
N PRO A 220 40.02 10.37 23.35
CA PRO A 220 39.43 9.21 22.71
C PRO A 220 38.12 9.63 22.04
N VAL A 221 37.94 9.27 20.77
CA VAL A 221 36.65 9.40 20.10
C VAL A 221 35.61 8.71 20.99
N ALA A 222 34.54 9.44 21.33
CA ALA A 222 33.49 8.91 22.18
C ALA A 222 32.96 7.61 21.56
N ARG A 223 32.83 6.56 22.37
CA ARG A 223 32.18 5.34 21.90
C ARG A 223 30.69 5.63 21.77
N LYS A 224 30.14 5.32 20.61
CA LYS A 224 28.69 5.20 20.40
C LYS A 224 28.06 4.48 21.59
N ALA A 225 26.90 4.95 22.08
CA ALA A 225 26.23 4.23 23.16
C ALA A 225 25.95 2.80 22.71
N ASP A 226 26.16 1.83 23.60
CA ASP A 226 25.78 0.45 23.30
C ASP A 226 24.26 0.40 23.04
N PRO A 227 23.81 -0.23 21.94
CA PRO A 227 22.38 -0.41 21.65
C PRO A 227 21.62 -0.97 22.84
N LEU A 228 20.44 -0.41 23.14
CA LEU A 228 19.54 -0.95 24.17
C LEU A 228 19.28 -2.44 23.90
N LYS A 229 19.53 -3.30 24.88
CA LYS A 229 19.21 -4.72 24.78
C LYS A 229 17.69 -4.93 24.84
N PRO A 230 17.16 -6.09 24.41
CA PRO A 230 15.73 -6.39 24.49
C PRO A 230 15.13 -6.24 25.89
N GLU A 231 15.92 -6.44 26.95
CA GLU A 231 15.54 -6.27 28.36
C GLU A 231 15.62 -4.81 28.85
N GLU A 232 16.26 -3.93 28.07
CA GLU A 232 16.49 -2.50 28.37
C GLU A 232 15.56 -1.59 27.55
N LEU A 233 14.73 -2.16 26.67
CA LEU A 233 13.74 -1.43 25.88
C LEU A 233 12.66 -0.79 26.75
N PRO A 234 12.16 0.42 26.41
CA PRO A 234 11.01 1.01 27.08
C PRO A 234 9.78 0.08 27.02
N PRO A 235 8.99 -0.02 28.12
CA PRO A 235 7.77 -0.83 28.12
C PRO A 235 6.77 -0.29 27.11
N VAL A 236 6.09 -1.21 26.41
CA VAL A 236 5.01 -0.90 25.47
C VAL A 236 3.79 -0.40 26.26
N GLY A 237 3.25 0.76 25.88
CA GLY A 237 2.07 1.36 26.47
C GLY A 237 0.76 0.62 26.14
N ILE A 238 -0.33 1.01 26.79
CA ILE A 238 -1.68 0.45 26.55
C ILE A 238 -2.21 0.73 25.13
N ASP A 239 -1.64 1.73 24.46
CA ASP A 239 -1.88 2.12 23.07
C ASP A 239 -0.91 1.42 22.09
N SER A 240 -0.16 0.42 22.57
CA SER A 240 0.84 -0.36 21.84
C SER A 240 2.06 0.43 21.33
N ARG A 241 2.28 1.65 21.80
CA ARG A 241 3.45 2.48 21.45
C ARG A 241 4.54 2.43 22.52
N ILE A 242 5.80 2.62 22.12
CA ILE A 242 6.89 2.98 23.03
C ILE A 242 7.11 4.49 23.01
N LYS A 243 7.51 5.06 24.15
CA LYS A 243 7.88 6.49 24.27
C LYS A 243 9.32 6.71 23.81
N LEU A 244 9.58 7.86 23.18
CA LEU A 244 10.94 8.37 22.95
C LEU A 244 11.28 9.44 24.00
N GLU A 245 12.41 9.31 24.68
CA GLU A 245 12.84 10.20 25.77
C GLU A 245 14.15 10.92 25.42
N GLU A 246 14.19 12.24 25.60
CA GLU A 246 15.41 13.02 25.35
C GLU A 246 16.55 12.60 26.30
N GLY A 247 17.77 12.51 25.77
CA GLY A 247 18.93 12.04 26.53
C GLY A 247 19.02 10.51 26.72
N LYS A 248 18.18 9.72 26.04
CA LYS A 248 18.30 8.24 25.99
C LYS A 248 18.85 7.77 24.64
N PRO A 249 19.52 6.60 24.56
CA PRO A 249 19.83 5.95 23.29
C PRO A 249 18.54 5.62 22.51
N HIS A 250 18.57 5.77 21.19
CA HIS A 250 17.41 5.48 20.34
C HIS A 250 17.01 3.99 20.41
N PRO A 251 15.71 3.63 20.49
CA PRO A 251 15.28 2.24 20.77
C PRO A 251 15.29 1.32 19.54
N VAL A 252 15.31 1.85 18.30
CA VAL A 252 15.22 1.03 17.08
C VAL A 252 16.31 -0.05 16.97
N PRO A 253 17.61 0.19 17.26
CA PRO A 253 18.61 -0.87 17.32
C PRO A 253 18.24 -2.04 18.26
N GLY A 254 17.61 -1.75 19.40
CA GLY A 254 17.11 -2.76 20.34
C GLY A 254 15.87 -3.49 19.83
N LEU A 255 14.93 -2.76 19.21
CA LEU A 255 13.78 -3.36 18.53
C LEU A 255 14.20 -4.30 17.39
N MET A 256 15.21 -3.91 16.61
CA MET A 256 15.81 -4.74 15.56
C MET A 256 16.49 -5.99 16.15
N ALA A 257 17.19 -5.87 17.28
CA ALA A 257 17.80 -7.01 17.97
C ALA A 257 16.73 -7.99 18.50
N GLN A 258 15.69 -7.48 19.16
CA GLN A 258 14.56 -8.26 19.64
C GLN A 258 13.79 -8.92 18.47
N ALA A 259 13.63 -8.22 17.34
CA ALA A 259 12.99 -8.75 16.14
C ALA A 259 13.80 -9.86 15.47
N LYS A 260 15.14 -9.74 15.43
CA LYS A 260 16.06 -10.80 14.97
C LYS A 260 15.94 -12.05 15.85
N GLN A 261 16.00 -11.88 17.18
CA GLN A 261 15.82 -12.99 18.13
C GLN A 261 14.45 -13.67 17.98
N LYS A 262 13.37 -12.87 17.93
CA LYS A 262 12.00 -13.37 17.72
C LYS A 262 11.85 -14.15 16.41
N TRP A 263 12.54 -13.75 15.34
CA TRP A 263 12.56 -14.50 14.08
C TRP A 263 13.37 -15.80 14.16
N ASP A 264 14.49 -15.80 14.88
CA ASP A 264 15.27 -17.01 15.11
C ASP A 264 14.50 -18.02 15.98
N ASP A 265 13.88 -17.57 17.07
CA ASP A 265 13.02 -18.39 17.93
C ASP A 265 11.82 -18.96 17.15
N LEU A 266 11.15 -18.12 16.33
CA LEU A 266 10.03 -18.53 15.49
C LEU A 266 10.43 -19.58 14.45
N ARG A 267 11.62 -19.48 13.85
CA ARG A 267 12.14 -20.49 12.91
C ARG A 267 12.60 -21.76 13.60
N ASN A 268 13.16 -21.65 14.81
CA ASN A 268 13.69 -22.78 15.56
C ASN A 268 12.60 -23.64 16.21
N SER A 269 11.45 -23.05 16.56
CA SER A 269 10.30 -23.73 17.15
C SER A 269 9.54 -24.66 16.19
N GLN A 270 9.65 -24.42 14.87
CA GLN A 270 8.83 -25.13 13.86
C GLN A 270 9.05 -26.65 13.86
N SER A 271 7.94 -27.37 13.77
CA SER A 271 7.88 -28.83 13.79
C SER A 271 8.63 -29.49 12.63
N ARG A 272 9.55 -30.40 12.95
CA ARG A 272 10.41 -31.09 11.97
C ARG A 272 9.86 -32.44 11.54
N THR A 273 8.98 -33.03 12.35
CA THR A 273 8.27 -34.29 12.08
C THR A 273 6.75 -34.12 12.13
N PHE A 274 6.03 -35.06 11.52
CA PHE A 274 4.56 -35.07 11.54
C PHE A 274 4.01 -35.22 12.96
N ALA A 275 4.61 -36.10 13.77
CA ALA A 275 4.30 -36.22 15.20
C ALA A 275 4.49 -34.92 16.00
N GLN A 276 5.48 -34.09 15.63
CA GLN A 276 5.67 -32.77 16.24
C GLN A 276 4.55 -31.81 15.83
N ALA A 277 4.23 -31.70 14.54
CA ALA A 277 3.17 -30.80 14.06
C ALA A 277 1.78 -31.17 14.63
N VAL A 278 1.47 -32.47 14.74
CA VAL A 278 0.23 -32.93 15.38
C VAL A 278 0.22 -32.61 16.89
N LYS A 279 1.37 -32.69 17.57
CA LYS A 279 1.48 -32.32 19.00
C LYS A 279 1.35 -30.80 19.19
N GLU A 280 2.00 -30.01 18.35
CA GLU A 280 2.01 -28.55 18.43
C GLU A 280 0.64 -27.97 18.08
N TYR A 281 -0.03 -28.48 17.05
CA TYR A 281 -1.44 -28.20 16.79
C TYR A 281 -2.31 -28.44 18.03
N LYS A 282 -2.18 -29.62 18.68
CA LYS A 282 -2.95 -29.95 19.89
C LYS A 282 -2.63 -28.99 21.05
N ARG A 283 -1.38 -28.52 21.16
CA ARG A 283 -0.94 -27.55 22.18
C ARG A 283 -1.56 -26.17 21.96
N ARG A 284 -1.68 -25.70 20.71
CA ARG A 284 -2.28 -24.39 20.39
C ARG A 284 -3.82 -24.43 20.44
N ASN A 285 -4.41 -25.45 19.82
CA ASN A 285 -5.84 -25.47 19.50
C ASN A 285 -6.71 -26.32 20.43
N GLY A 286 -6.11 -27.04 21.40
CA GLY A 286 -6.83 -27.86 22.39
C GLY A 286 -7.59 -29.09 21.83
N ARG A 287 -7.52 -29.33 20.52
CA ARG A 287 -8.29 -30.36 19.78
C ARG A 287 -7.39 -31.12 18.81
N ASN A 288 -7.87 -32.23 18.24
CA ASN A 288 -7.13 -32.93 17.19
C ASN A 288 -7.10 -32.10 15.88
N PRO A 289 -6.07 -32.29 15.02
CA PRO A 289 -6.05 -31.69 13.69
C PRO A 289 -7.22 -32.14 12.82
N PRO A 290 -7.62 -31.38 11.79
CA PRO A 290 -8.69 -31.79 10.89
C PRO A 290 -8.27 -32.98 10.03
N LYS A 291 -9.25 -33.78 9.61
CA LYS A 291 -9.07 -34.86 8.63
C LYS A 291 -8.42 -34.33 7.35
N GLY A 292 -7.35 -34.99 6.89
CA GLY A 292 -6.53 -34.50 5.77
C GLY A 292 -5.30 -33.66 6.19
N PHE A 293 -5.10 -33.40 7.48
CA PHE A 293 -3.88 -32.73 7.99
C PHE A 293 -2.59 -33.47 7.62
N ASP A 294 -2.62 -34.79 7.41
CA ASP A 294 -1.52 -35.57 6.83
C ASP A 294 -1.17 -35.15 5.39
N ARG A 295 -2.19 -34.87 4.56
CA ARG A 295 -2.04 -34.40 3.17
C ARG A 295 -1.54 -32.96 3.12
N TRP A 296 -2.07 -32.11 4.00
CA TRP A 296 -1.61 -30.74 4.15
C TRP A 296 -0.16 -30.68 4.65
N TYR A 297 0.22 -31.44 5.69
CA TYR A 297 1.60 -31.49 6.18
C TYR A 297 2.57 -32.00 5.12
N ALA A 298 2.18 -33.07 4.41
CA ALA A 298 2.95 -33.60 3.28
C ALA A 298 3.15 -32.55 2.18
N PHE A 299 2.10 -31.79 1.83
CA PHE A 299 2.17 -30.66 0.89
C PHE A 299 3.14 -29.58 1.38
N ALA A 300 2.96 -29.08 2.60
CA ALA A 300 3.77 -28.01 3.17
C ALA A 300 5.26 -28.40 3.23
N LYS A 301 5.56 -29.62 3.67
CA LYS A 301 6.92 -30.18 3.77
C LYS A 301 7.57 -30.37 2.40
N ALA A 302 6.85 -30.91 1.42
CA ALA A 302 7.36 -31.07 0.05
C ALA A 302 7.64 -29.73 -0.64
N HIS A 303 6.87 -28.69 -0.31
CA HIS A 303 7.04 -27.34 -0.84
C HIS A 303 7.96 -26.43 -0.02
N LYS A 304 8.55 -26.96 1.06
CA LYS A 304 9.43 -26.22 1.96
C LYS A 304 8.77 -24.95 2.51
N VAL A 305 7.50 -25.03 2.91
CA VAL A 305 6.85 -23.98 3.73
C VAL A 305 7.67 -23.85 5.01
N LEU A 306 8.12 -22.64 5.35
CA LEU A 306 9.02 -22.44 6.48
C LEU A 306 8.28 -22.42 7.82
N LEU A 307 7.19 -21.67 7.88
CA LEU A 307 6.35 -21.50 9.06
C LEU A 307 5.16 -22.46 8.95
N ILE A 308 5.32 -23.68 9.43
CA ILE A 308 4.28 -24.71 9.31
C ILE A 308 3.30 -24.74 10.50
N ASP A 309 3.70 -24.25 11.67
CA ASP A 309 2.84 -24.27 12.86
C ASP A 309 2.08 -22.95 13.07
N GLU A 310 2.51 -21.86 12.41
CA GLU A 310 1.98 -20.49 12.61
C GLU A 310 0.68 -20.19 11.83
N PHE A 311 -0.38 -20.97 12.05
CA PHE A 311 -1.68 -20.81 11.37
C PHE A 311 -2.80 -20.28 12.28
N ASP A 312 -2.42 -19.64 13.40
CA ASP A 312 -3.33 -19.29 14.50
C ASP A 312 -4.47 -18.34 14.10
N LEU A 313 -4.29 -17.49 13.08
CA LEU A 313 -5.36 -16.66 12.53
C LEU A 313 -6.55 -17.49 11.98
N ILE A 314 -6.29 -18.64 11.36
CA ILE A 314 -7.35 -19.55 10.88
C ILE A 314 -8.17 -20.06 12.07
N ASP A 315 -7.50 -20.38 13.17
CA ASP A 315 -8.16 -20.84 14.38
C ASP A 315 -8.92 -19.73 15.12
N LYS A 316 -8.44 -18.48 15.05
CA LYS A 316 -9.11 -17.27 15.56
C LYS A 316 -10.38 -16.93 14.76
N ASP A 317 -10.28 -16.83 13.43
CA ASP A 317 -11.40 -16.46 12.56
C ASP A 317 -12.54 -17.48 12.63
N LEU A 318 -12.19 -18.77 12.62
CA LEU A 318 -13.15 -19.87 12.65
C LEU A 318 -13.65 -20.20 14.07
N LEU A 319 -13.26 -19.44 15.10
CA LEU A 319 -13.55 -19.79 16.50
C LEU A 319 -15.05 -19.70 16.81
N MET A 320 -15.66 -18.54 16.62
CA MET A 320 -17.09 -18.33 16.92
C MET A 320 -18.01 -19.21 16.04
N TYR A 321 -17.57 -19.56 14.83
CA TYR A 321 -18.35 -20.41 13.92
C TYR A 321 -18.44 -21.88 14.36
N ARG A 322 -17.55 -22.34 15.26
CA ARG A 322 -17.62 -23.69 15.86
C ARG A 322 -18.83 -23.89 16.77
N ALA A 323 -19.43 -22.81 17.27
CA ALA A 323 -20.68 -22.87 18.02
C ALA A 323 -21.89 -23.23 17.15
N PHE A 324 -21.81 -23.20 15.82
CA PHE A 324 -22.93 -23.59 14.97
C PHE A 324 -22.84 -25.06 14.56
N LYS A 325 -23.94 -25.80 14.75
CA LYS A 325 -24.13 -27.14 14.17
C LYS A 325 -23.93 -27.04 12.64
N PRO A 326 -23.29 -27.99 11.94
CA PRO A 326 -23.01 -27.83 10.51
C PRO A 326 -24.25 -27.55 9.65
N LYS A 327 -25.39 -28.16 9.97
CA LYS A 327 -26.71 -27.84 9.37
C LYS A 327 -27.11 -26.35 9.49
N VAL A 328 -26.81 -25.70 10.61
CA VAL A 328 -27.07 -24.27 10.85
C VAL A 328 -26.09 -23.40 10.08
N LEU A 329 -24.81 -23.80 10.01
CA LEU A 329 -23.82 -23.11 9.19
C LEU A 329 -24.24 -23.10 7.72
N ARG A 330 -24.75 -24.23 7.21
CA ARG A 330 -25.27 -24.34 5.83
C ARG A 330 -26.49 -23.43 5.58
N LYS A 331 -27.48 -23.37 6.48
CA LYS A 331 -28.57 -22.36 6.44
C LYS A 331 -28.03 -20.93 6.35
N ARG A 332 -27.01 -20.60 7.15
CA ARG A 332 -26.41 -19.25 7.21
C ARG A 332 -25.68 -18.88 5.91
N ILE A 333 -25.11 -19.87 5.21
CA ILE A 333 -24.49 -19.72 3.89
C ILE A 333 -25.54 -19.52 2.80
N GLU A 334 -26.66 -20.28 2.84
CA GLU A 334 -27.78 -20.14 1.90
C GLU A 334 -28.37 -18.71 1.95
N VAL A 335 -28.71 -18.22 3.14
CA VAL A 335 -29.26 -16.86 3.34
C VAL A 335 -28.24 -15.76 2.94
N MET A 336 -26.94 -16.01 3.06
CA MET A 336 -25.92 -15.03 2.68
C MET A 336 -25.98 -14.68 1.18
N GLN A 337 -26.32 -15.65 0.31
CA GLN A 337 -26.46 -15.41 -1.13
C GLN A 337 -27.71 -14.57 -1.48
N GLU A 338 -28.69 -14.47 -0.58
CA GLU A 338 -29.88 -13.63 -0.75
C GLU A 338 -29.66 -12.18 -0.28
N VAL A 339 -28.83 -11.97 0.75
CA VAL A 339 -28.67 -10.65 1.41
C VAL A 339 -27.34 -9.95 1.13
N VAL A 340 -26.37 -10.62 0.52
CA VAL A 340 -25.08 -10.03 0.13
C VAL A 340 -24.99 -9.95 -1.40
N ASP A 341 -25.49 -8.82 -1.91
CA ASP A 341 -25.62 -8.42 -3.33
C ASP A 341 -24.38 -8.65 -4.22
N THR A 342 -23.20 -8.61 -3.61
CA THR A 342 -21.90 -8.51 -4.27
C THR A 342 -20.98 -9.63 -3.80
N THR A 343 -21.33 -10.87 -4.18
CA THR A 343 -20.58 -12.08 -3.82
C THR A 343 -20.10 -12.88 -5.04
N TRP A 344 -19.11 -13.73 -4.79
CA TRP A 344 -18.78 -14.89 -5.61
C TRP A 344 -18.65 -16.10 -4.68
N THR A 345 -18.96 -17.27 -5.19
CA THR A 345 -19.01 -18.51 -4.42
C THR A 345 -18.07 -19.54 -5.03
N ILE A 346 -17.35 -20.27 -4.18
CA ILE A 346 -16.65 -21.50 -4.55
C ILE A 346 -17.45 -22.68 -4.01
N ARG A 347 -17.88 -23.57 -4.88
CA ARG A 347 -18.39 -24.90 -4.50
C ARG A 347 -17.30 -25.93 -4.76
N VAL A 348 -16.99 -26.73 -3.74
CA VAL A 348 -16.19 -27.96 -3.89
C VAL A 348 -17.17 -29.12 -3.97
N GLU A 349 -17.11 -29.89 -5.06
CA GLU A 349 -17.89 -31.12 -5.23
C GLU A 349 -16.99 -32.24 -5.77
N LYS A 350 -16.88 -33.35 -5.03
CA LYS A 350 -16.08 -34.55 -5.35
C LYS A 350 -14.65 -34.19 -5.77
N GLY A 351 -14.06 -33.28 -5.02
CA GLY A 351 -12.68 -32.80 -5.24
C GLY A 351 -12.49 -31.82 -6.41
N LYS A 352 -13.58 -31.34 -7.05
CA LYS A 352 -13.56 -30.35 -8.12
C LYS A 352 -14.01 -28.99 -7.60
N VAL A 353 -13.42 -27.92 -8.15
CA VAL A 353 -13.75 -26.53 -7.84
C VAL A 353 -14.72 -25.99 -8.90
N LEU A 354 -15.79 -25.33 -8.46
CA LEU A 354 -16.77 -24.63 -9.30
C LEU A 354 -16.93 -23.19 -8.80
N ARG A 355 -17.10 -22.23 -9.72
CA ARG A 355 -17.38 -20.82 -9.40
C ARG A 355 -18.85 -20.48 -9.68
N GLU A 356 -19.48 -19.82 -8.73
CA GLU A 356 -20.90 -19.46 -8.74
C GLU A 356 -21.12 -18.01 -8.23
N GLY A 357 -22.35 -17.49 -8.41
CA GLY A 357 -22.74 -16.14 -7.98
C GLY A 357 -22.38 -15.02 -8.98
N PRO A 358 -22.84 -13.77 -8.73
CA PRO A 358 -22.72 -12.65 -9.68
C PRO A 358 -21.29 -12.33 -10.12
N LEU A 359 -20.32 -12.48 -9.23
CA LEU A 359 -18.91 -12.15 -9.48
C LEU A 359 -18.04 -13.37 -9.83
N ALA A 360 -18.64 -14.50 -10.23
CA ALA A 360 -17.94 -15.74 -10.59
C ALA A 360 -16.86 -15.61 -11.68
N HIS A 361 -16.88 -14.54 -12.47
CA HIS A 361 -15.90 -14.25 -13.53
C HIS A 361 -14.81 -13.24 -13.10
N HIS A 362 -14.90 -12.69 -11.88
CA HIS A 362 -13.95 -11.69 -11.36
C HIS A 362 -12.57 -12.30 -11.06
N ASP A 363 -11.51 -11.51 -11.17
CA ASP A 363 -10.14 -12.01 -11.04
C ASP A 363 -9.81 -12.62 -9.67
N ARG A 364 -10.42 -12.12 -8.58
CA ARG A 364 -10.38 -12.76 -7.26
C ARG A 364 -10.84 -14.23 -7.31
N ALA A 365 -11.97 -14.49 -7.98
CA ALA A 365 -12.51 -15.83 -8.16
C ALA A 365 -11.64 -16.70 -9.08
N ARG A 366 -10.96 -16.11 -10.06
CA ARG A 366 -9.99 -16.81 -10.93
C ARG A 366 -8.71 -17.20 -10.18
N GLY A 367 -8.17 -16.28 -9.37
CA GLY A 367 -6.98 -16.53 -8.54
C GLY A 367 -7.21 -17.63 -7.50
N VAL A 368 -8.35 -17.63 -6.80
CA VAL A 368 -8.65 -18.67 -5.79
C VAL A 368 -8.97 -20.03 -6.41
N GLU A 369 -9.68 -20.11 -7.55
CA GLU A 369 -9.84 -21.37 -8.30
C GLU A 369 -8.47 -21.96 -8.70
N PHE A 370 -7.58 -21.11 -9.22
CA PHE A 370 -6.22 -21.51 -9.61
C PHE A 370 -5.38 -21.98 -8.41
N LEU A 371 -5.43 -21.25 -7.29
CA LEU A 371 -4.76 -21.58 -6.04
C LEU A 371 -5.20 -22.96 -5.51
N MET A 372 -6.51 -23.26 -5.56
CA MET A 372 -7.04 -24.54 -5.08
C MET A 372 -6.71 -25.73 -5.98
N SER A 373 -6.28 -25.51 -7.22
CA SER A 373 -6.12 -26.56 -8.25
C SER A 373 -5.21 -27.72 -7.85
N ARG A 374 -4.21 -27.49 -6.98
CA ARG A 374 -3.23 -28.52 -6.58
C ARG A 374 -3.69 -29.41 -5.42
N PHE A 375 -4.69 -29.00 -4.63
CA PHE A 375 -5.10 -29.71 -3.41
C PHE A 375 -6.62 -29.92 -3.26
N ALA A 376 -7.47 -29.33 -4.11
CA ALA A 376 -8.93 -29.46 -4.01
C ALA A 376 -9.44 -30.91 -3.95
N HIS A 377 -8.73 -31.86 -4.56
CA HIS A 377 -9.04 -33.29 -4.54
C HIS A 377 -8.80 -33.99 -3.19
N PHE A 378 -8.27 -33.29 -2.18
CA PHE A 378 -8.19 -33.74 -0.79
C PHE A 378 -9.22 -33.06 0.13
N LEU A 379 -9.97 -32.06 -0.37
CA LEU A 379 -11.00 -31.37 0.41
C LEU A 379 -12.31 -32.16 0.43
N PRO A 380 -13.10 -32.11 1.51
CA PRO A 380 -14.49 -32.54 1.50
C PRO A 380 -15.36 -31.55 0.68
N ASP A 381 -16.58 -31.95 0.37
CA ASP A 381 -17.54 -31.09 -0.33
C ASP A 381 -17.94 -29.90 0.57
N MET A 382 -18.00 -28.69 0.00
CA MET A 382 -18.34 -27.46 0.74
C MET A 382 -18.78 -26.32 -0.18
N THR A 383 -19.51 -25.35 0.37
CA THR A 383 -19.82 -24.07 -0.28
C THR A 383 -19.16 -22.95 0.52
N ILE A 384 -18.30 -22.16 -0.12
CA ILE A 384 -17.55 -21.04 0.47
C ILE A 384 -18.00 -19.76 -0.23
N VAL A 385 -18.51 -18.77 0.50
CA VAL A 385 -18.97 -17.50 -0.07
C VAL A 385 -17.96 -16.40 0.24
N TYR A 386 -17.50 -15.73 -0.81
CA TYR A 386 -16.52 -14.66 -0.76
C TYR A 386 -17.16 -13.31 -1.09
N ASN A 387 -16.67 -12.28 -0.41
CA ASN A 387 -17.03 -10.89 -0.63
C ASN A 387 -16.46 -10.37 -1.96
N GLY A 388 -17.24 -9.59 -2.68
CA GLY A 388 -16.81 -8.84 -3.86
C GLY A 388 -16.10 -7.53 -3.49
N HIS A 389 -16.45 -6.91 -2.37
CA HIS A 389 -15.82 -5.70 -1.87
C HIS A 389 -14.51 -5.99 -1.13
N ASP A 390 -13.77 -4.90 -0.85
CA ASP A 390 -12.52 -4.97 -0.10
C ASP A 390 -12.76 -5.11 1.42
N GLY A 391 -13.79 -4.43 1.93
CA GLY A 391 -14.07 -4.32 3.36
C GLY A 391 -15.05 -5.36 3.89
N ALA A 392 -14.73 -5.84 5.09
CA ALA A 392 -15.53 -6.74 5.90
C ALA A 392 -16.99 -6.26 6.07
N ARG A 393 -17.93 -7.21 6.12
CA ARG A 393 -19.38 -6.93 6.22
C ARG A 393 -20.06 -7.56 7.45
N ILE A 394 -19.40 -8.50 8.13
CA ILE A 394 -19.93 -9.24 9.28
C ILE A 394 -19.48 -8.55 10.58
N ALA A 395 -20.04 -7.37 10.87
CA ALA A 395 -19.84 -6.71 12.16
C ALA A 395 -20.63 -7.45 13.25
N VAL A 396 -19.99 -7.91 14.33
CA VAL A 396 -20.61 -8.72 15.39
C VAL A 396 -20.45 -8.01 16.74
N ALA A 397 -21.53 -7.87 17.50
CA ALA A 397 -21.48 -7.28 18.84
C ALA A 397 -20.52 -8.09 19.74
N ALA A 398 -19.66 -7.41 20.49
CA ALA A 398 -18.59 -8.06 21.23
C ALA A 398 -19.11 -9.09 22.24
N GLU A 399 -20.21 -8.79 22.92
CA GLU A 399 -20.89 -9.66 23.87
C GLU A 399 -21.39 -10.96 23.21
N GLU A 400 -21.88 -10.88 21.97
CA GLU A 400 -22.33 -12.05 21.19
C GLU A 400 -21.13 -12.85 20.65
N ARG A 401 -20.07 -12.17 20.20
CA ARG A 401 -18.83 -12.84 19.81
C ARG A 401 -18.24 -13.62 20.98
N ILE A 402 -18.18 -13.02 22.17
CA ILE A 402 -17.70 -13.67 23.40
C ILE A 402 -18.57 -14.89 23.73
N ARG A 403 -19.91 -14.77 23.68
CA ARG A 403 -20.83 -15.90 23.90
C ARG A 403 -20.56 -17.08 22.96
N LEU A 404 -20.46 -16.81 21.66
CA LEU A 404 -20.21 -17.85 20.64
C LEU A 404 -18.82 -18.46 20.77
N GLU A 405 -17.78 -17.65 21.02
CA GLU A 405 -16.45 -18.17 21.26
C GLU A 405 -16.35 -18.99 22.56
N GLU A 406 -17.12 -18.67 23.60
CA GLU A 406 -17.19 -19.46 24.83
C GLU A 406 -17.85 -20.82 24.62
N LEU A 407 -18.99 -20.88 23.92
CA LEU A 407 -19.63 -22.14 23.53
C LEU A 407 -18.65 -23.02 22.73
N ALA A 408 -17.99 -22.43 21.73
CA ALA A 408 -16.95 -23.09 20.95
C ALA A 408 -15.78 -23.62 21.79
N LYS A 409 -15.33 -22.88 22.82
CA LYS A 409 -14.26 -23.31 23.75
C LYS A 409 -14.71 -24.45 24.69
N LYS A 410 -16.01 -24.56 24.99
CA LYS A 410 -16.60 -25.66 25.78
C LYS A 410 -16.89 -26.91 24.93
N GLY A 411 -16.91 -26.79 23.60
CA GLY A 411 -17.41 -27.83 22.68
C GLY A 411 -18.94 -27.89 22.63
N GLU A 412 -19.61 -26.81 23.03
CA GLU A 412 -21.06 -26.65 23.05
C GLU A 412 -21.53 -25.98 21.75
N TYR A 413 -22.73 -26.35 21.29
CA TYR A 413 -23.40 -25.68 20.17
C TYR A 413 -24.41 -24.66 20.69
N ASP A 414 -24.61 -23.60 19.90
CA ASP A 414 -25.71 -22.66 20.03
C ASP A 414 -27.05 -23.42 19.90
N ASP A 415 -28.02 -23.07 20.73
CA ASP A 415 -29.37 -23.64 20.70
C ASP A 415 -30.22 -23.02 19.58
N ASP A 416 -29.81 -21.87 19.07
CA ASP A 416 -30.44 -21.17 17.95
C ASP A 416 -30.20 -21.87 16.59
N ASP A 417 -31.09 -22.80 16.27
CA ASP A 417 -31.16 -23.49 14.97
C ASP A 417 -31.82 -22.66 13.84
N GLU A 418 -32.20 -21.39 14.06
CA GLU A 418 -32.93 -20.57 13.09
C GLU A 418 -32.03 -19.90 12.01
N PRO A 419 -32.61 -19.40 10.90
CA PRO A 419 -31.90 -18.53 9.96
C PRO A 419 -31.33 -17.28 10.66
N PRO A 420 -30.21 -16.72 10.17
CA PRO A 420 -29.56 -15.60 10.83
C PRO A 420 -30.42 -14.33 10.71
N PHE A 421 -30.95 -13.87 11.85
CA PHE A 421 -31.77 -12.67 11.96
C PHE A 421 -30.92 -11.40 12.11
N TRP A 422 -31.50 -10.23 11.83
CA TRP A 422 -30.85 -8.94 12.10
C TRP A 422 -30.79 -8.68 13.62
N PRO A 423 -29.62 -8.42 14.22
CA PRO A 423 -29.51 -8.08 15.65
C PRO A 423 -30.24 -6.78 16.02
N LYS A 424 -31.51 -6.88 16.43
CA LYS A 424 -32.27 -5.74 16.99
C LYS A 424 -33.21 -6.05 18.16
N GLU A 425 -33.30 -7.31 18.61
CA GLU A 425 -34.37 -7.73 19.55
C GLU A 425 -33.93 -8.59 20.76
N ARG A 426 -32.63 -8.90 20.95
CA ARG A 426 -32.14 -9.72 22.09
C ARG A 426 -31.14 -9.04 23.05
N GLY A 427 -30.78 -7.78 22.88
CA GLY A 427 -29.73 -7.13 23.69
C GLY A 427 -30.01 -5.67 24.07
N PRO A 428 -29.62 -5.22 25.28
CA PRO A 428 -29.81 -3.85 25.74
C PRO A 428 -28.73 -2.92 25.16
N PHE A 429 -28.91 -2.52 23.90
CA PHE A 429 -27.95 -1.70 23.16
C PHE A 429 -28.51 -0.28 22.90
N PRO A 430 -28.48 0.63 23.89
CA PRO A 430 -29.07 1.98 23.76
C PRO A 430 -28.26 2.95 22.88
N HIS A 431 -27.05 2.58 22.45
CA HIS A 431 -26.15 3.40 21.65
C HIS A 431 -25.63 2.58 20.46
N TRP A 432 -25.91 3.04 19.24
CA TRP A 432 -25.51 2.37 17.99
C TRP A 432 -24.19 2.96 17.47
N GLY A 433 -23.23 2.11 17.10
CA GLY A 433 -21.96 2.56 16.52
C GLY A 433 -20.79 1.64 16.86
N TYR A 434 -19.61 2.02 16.35
CA TYR A 434 -18.38 1.21 16.41
C TYR A 434 -18.00 0.64 17.80
N PRO A 435 -18.22 1.32 18.96
CA PRO A 435 -17.96 0.73 20.27
C PRO A 435 -18.58 -0.65 20.50
N ILE A 436 -19.74 -0.95 19.92
CA ILE A 436 -20.46 -2.20 20.19
C ILE A 436 -19.70 -3.46 19.75
N PHE A 437 -18.73 -3.33 18.86
CA PHE A 437 -17.87 -4.44 18.40
C PHE A 437 -16.61 -4.63 19.27
N CYS A 438 -16.40 -3.74 20.24
CA CYS A 438 -15.28 -3.80 21.17
C CYS A 438 -15.67 -4.46 22.51
N PRO A 439 -14.77 -5.28 23.10
CA PRO A 439 -15.02 -5.94 24.38
C PRO A 439 -15.44 -4.96 25.50
N PRO A 440 -16.37 -5.34 26.40
CA PRO A 440 -16.66 -4.57 27.60
C PRO A 440 -15.39 -4.23 28.40
N GLY A 441 -15.23 -2.97 28.81
CA GLY A 441 -14.02 -2.47 29.47
C GLY A 441 -12.83 -2.15 28.56
N SER A 442 -13.00 -2.15 27.23
CA SER A 442 -11.99 -1.56 26.33
C SER A 442 -12.09 -0.02 26.31
N PRO A 443 -10.98 0.72 26.08
CA PRO A 443 -10.99 2.18 26.00
C PRO A 443 -12.05 2.77 25.04
N ALA A 444 -12.33 2.09 23.91
CA ALA A 444 -13.37 2.48 22.96
C ALA A 444 -14.82 2.37 23.50
N ARG A 445 -15.06 1.55 24.55
CA ARG A 445 -16.34 1.48 25.26
C ARG A 445 -16.48 2.57 26.33
N GLU A 446 -15.40 2.88 27.05
CA GLU A 446 -15.44 3.73 28.24
C GLU A 446 -15.55 5.23 27.92
N LEU A 447 -14.69 5.74 27.03
CA LEU A 447 -14.71 7.14 26.62
C LEU A 447 -15.81 7.44 25.60
N GLY A 448 -16.39 6.39 25.01
CA GLY A 448 -17.09 6.43 23.75
C GLY A 448 -16.12 6.74 22.60
N PHE A 449 -16.17 5.96 21.53
CA PHE A 449 -15.38 6.21 20.31
C PHE A 449 -15.64 7.63 19.74
N GLU A 450 -16.85 8.16 19.94
CA GLU A 450 -17.25 9.53 19.56
C GLU A 450 -16.74 10.62 20.52
N GLY A 451 -16.39 10.26 21.75
CA GLY A 451 -15.77 11.17 22.73
C GLY A 451 -14.29 11.44 22.44
N TYR A 452 -13.66 10.69 21.54
CA TYR A 452 -12.24 10.84 21.18
C TYR A 452 -12.00 12.00 20.18
N GLY A 453 -12.49 13.18 20.53
CA GLY A 453 -12.68 14.33 19.64
C GLY A 453 -11.43 15.19 19.35
N TYR A 454 -10.28 14.59 19.04
CA TYR A 454 -9.07 15.37 18.71
C TYR A 454 -9.09 15.94 17.28
N HIS A 455 -9.31 15.10 16.26
CA HIS A 455 -9.13 15.47 14.85
C HIS A 455 -10.40 15.20 14.02
N ALA A 456 -11.55 15.70 14.51
CA ALA A 456 -12.87 15.18 14.15
C ALA A 456 -13.81 16.16 13.42
N SER A 457 -13.58 17.48 13.50
CA SER A 457 -14.48 18.48 12.92
C SER A 457 -14.50 18.43 11.39
N LEU A 458 -15.62 18.82 10.76
CA LEU A 458 -15.68 19.07 9.32
C LEU A 458 -14.76 20.23 8.88
N GLU A 459 -14.39 21.08 9.85
CA GLU A 459 -13.43 22.17 9.73
C GLU A 459 -11.97 21.71 9.86
N ALA A 460 -11.71 20.47 10.30
CA ALA A 460 -10.36 19.95 10.47
C ALA A 460 -9.58 20.06 9.15
N THR A 461 -8.36 20.60 9.25
CA THR A 461 -7.49 20.95 8.12
C THR A 461 -6.80 19.72 7.55
N GLY A 462 -6.50 18.71 8.39
CA GLY A 462 -5.69 17.55 8.09
C GLY A 462 -4.24 17.65 8.60
N PHE A 463 -3.80 18.82 9.06
CA PHE A 463 -2.44 19.05 9.58
C PHE A 463 -2.29 18.78 11.09
N GLU A 464 -3.40 18.66 11.82
CA GLU A 464 -3.44 18.57 13.28
C GLU A 464 -2.72 17.30 13.76
N MET A 465 -1.71 17.42 14.63
CA MET A 465 -1.00 16.26 15.18
C MET A 465 -1.63 15.85 16.52
N PRO A 466 -1.69 14.54 16.86
CA PRO A 466 -1.91 14.14 18.24
C PRO A 466 -0.76 14.63 19.12
N GLU A 467 -1.04 14.93 20.39
CA GLU A 467 -0.01 15.23 21.37
C GLU A 467 0.86 13.97 21.63
N HIS A 468 2.15 14.18 21.89
CA HIS A 468 3.03 13.10 22.32
C HIS A 468 2.62 12.60 23.72
N PRO A 469 2.75 11.30 24.02
CA PRO A 469 2.51 10.78 25.38
C PRO A 469 3.30 11.56 26.44
N GLU A 470 2.70 11.82 27.60
CA GLU A 470 3.30 12.66 28.65
C GLU A 470 4.76 12.26 28.96
N GLY A 471 5.67 13.24 28.95
CA GLY A 471 7.10 13.04 29.19
C GLY A 471 7.91 12.53 27.99
N SER A 472 7.33 12.37 26.80
CA SER A 472 8.04 11.92 25.59
C SER A 472 8.23 13.02 24.54
N ILE A 473 9.33 12.94 23.78
CA ILE A 473 9.62 13.80 22.61
C ILE A 473 9.10 13.22 21.28
N GLY A 474 8.56 12.01 21.33
CA GLY A 474 8.10 11.21 20.21
C GLY A 474 7.57 9.85 20.68
N SER A 475 7.18 9.00 19.76
CA SER A 475 6.77 7.61 20.05
C SER A 475 6.94 6.73 18.82
N LEU A 476 7.07 5.41 18.98
CA LEU A 476 7.14 4.44 17.87
C LEU A 476 6.19 3.27 18.14
N VAL A 477 5.77 2.56 17.09
CA VAL A 477 4.95 1.33 17.24
C VAL A 477 5.77 0.21 17.91
N GLY A 478 5.40 -0.15 19.14
CA GLY A 478 6.04 -1.20 19.94
C GLY A 478 5.48 -2.59 19.64
N ASP A 479 4.20 -2.80 19.90
CA ASP A 479 3.48 -3.99 19.43
C ASP A 479 2.63 -3.67 18.21
N PHE A 480 3.06 -4.12 17.05
CA PHE A 480 2.30 -3.97 15.81
C PHE A 480 0.92 -4.67 15.83
N LYS A 481 0.76 -5.78 16.58
CA LYS A 481 -0.53 -6.50 16.62
C LYS A 481 -1.55 -5.76 17.48
N GLY A 482 -1.17 -5.37 18.70
CA GLY A 482 -1.99 -4.50 19.54
C GLY A 482 -2.25 -3.13 18.91
N TYR A 483 -1.29 -2.57 18.17
CA TYR A 483 -1.47 -1.28 17.47
C TYR A 483 -2.52 -1.36 16.35
N MET A 484 -2.78 -2.54 15.75
CA MET A 484 -3.92 -2.69 14.82
C MET A 484 -5.28 -2.81 15.52
N ASP A 485 -5.33 -3.00 16.84
CA ASP A 485 -6.59 -3.14 17.57
C ASP A 485 -7.22 -1.80 17.96
N VAL A 486 -8.05 -1.31 17.04
CA VAL A 486 -9.01 -0.20 17.16
C VAL A 486 -9.71 -0.07 18.52
N CYS A 487 -9.92 -1.17 19.25
CA CYS A 487 -10.60 -1.16 20.55
C CYS A 487 -9.78 -0.62 21.72
N TYR A 488 -8.45 -0.68 21.59
CA TYR A 488 -7.47 -0.14 22.54
C TYR A 488 -6.82 1.15 22.03
N ALA A 489 -6.99 1.46 20.73
CA ALA A 489 -6.57 2.70 20.10
C ALA A 489 -7.76 3.55 19.56
N PRO A 490 -8.66 4.05 20.43
CA PRO A 490 -9.80 4.87 20.02
C PRO A 490 -9.42 6.19 19.31
N HIS A 491 -8.16 6.63 19.40
CA HIS A 491 -7.64 7.77 18.63
C HIS A 491 -7.72 7.59 17.11
N TYR A 492 -7.91 6.37 16.61
CA TYR A 492 -8.10 6.10 15.18
C TYR A 492 -9.46 6.54 14.62
N ARG A 493 -10.42 6.94 15.47
CA ARG A 493 -11.80 7.29 15.07
C ARG A 493 -11.85 8.16 13.82
N HIS A 494 -11.01 9.19 13.73
CA HIS A 494 -11.04 10.17 12.63
C HIS A 494 -9.79 10.19 11.74
N THR A 495 -8.75 9.40 12.05
CA THR A 495 -7.50 9.37 11.27
C THR A 495 -7.48 8.27 10.19
N HIS A 496 -8.35 7.26 10.28
CA HIS A 496 -8.44 6.18 9.29
C HIS A 496 -9.85 6.04 8.69
N ALA A 497 -9.93 5.79 7.38
CA ALA A 497 -11.20 5.75 6.64
C ALA A 497 -12.22 4.77 7.23
N THR A 498 -11.85 3.51 7.44
CA THR A 498 -12.79 2.48 7.93
C THR A 498 -13.35 2.75 9.32
N THR A 499 -12.65 3.55 10.14
CA THR A 499 -13.11 4.00 11.46
C THR A 499 -13.82 5.36 11.42
N SER A 500 -13.63 6.17 10.36
CA SER A 500 -14.16 7.54 10.26
C SER A 500 -15.53 7.68 9.62
N TRP A 501 -16.15 6.61 9.12
CA TRP A 501 -17.52 6.67 8.59
C TRP A 501 -18.53 6.88 9.71
N VAL A 502 -19.58 7.64 9.41
CA VAL A 502 -20.54 8.18 10.40
C VAL A 502 -21.85 7.40 10.43
N PHE A 503 -22.01 6.33 9.63
CA PHE A 503 -23.20 5.49 9.73
C PHE A 503 -23.22 4.71 11.05
N GLU A 504 -24.43 4.55 11.59
CA GLU A 504 -24.73 3.59 12.64
C GLU A 504 -24.40 2.18 12.15
N HIS A 505 -23.19 1.71 12.43
CA HIS A 505 -22.83 0.31 12.27
C HIS A 505 -23.65 -0.49 13.28
N HIS A 506 -24.83 -0.95 12.86
CA HIS A 506 -25.58 -1.96 13.59
C HIS A 506 -24.83 -3.30 13.52
N PRO A 507 -24.86 -4.13 14.57
CA PRO A 507 -24.42 -5.52 14.46
C PRO A 507 -25.23 -6.24 13.38
N THR A 508 -24.57 -7.19 12.72
CA THR A 508 -25.06 -7.86 11.51
C THR A 508 -25.30 -9.35 11.76
N ARG A 509 -25.87 -10.01 10.75
CA ARG A 509 -26.08 -11.46 10.73
C ARG A 509 -24.73 -12.19 10.82
N VAL A 510 -24.51 -12.97 11.87
CA VAL A 510 -23.30 -13.81 11.99
C VAL A 510 -23.35 -14.94 10.94
N MET A 511 -22.55 -14.79 9.88
CA MET A 511 -22.49 -15.68 8.71
C MET A 511 -21.03 -15.74 8.18
N PRO A 512 -20.50 -16.90 7.77
CA PRO A 512 -19.07 -17.08 7.48
C PRO A 512 -18.67 -16.54 6.09
N LEU A 513 -18.65 -15.21 5.93
CA LEU A 513 -18.23 -14.52 4.71
C LEU A 513 -16.69 -14.42 4.65
N PHE A 514 -16.10 -14.76 3.51
CA PHE A 514 -14.65 -14.67 3.28
C PHE A 514 -14.29 -13.32 2.65
N THR A 515 -13.53 -12.48 3.35
CA THR A 515 -13.13 -11.13 2.90
C THR A 515 -11.62 -10.93 3.10
N PRO A 516 -10.86 -10.28 2.18
CA PRO A 516 -9.42 -10.14 2.35
C PRO A 516 -9.00 -9.02 3.32
N GLY A 517 -9.85 -8.01 3.53
CA GLY A 517 -9.65 -6.92 4.49
C GLY A 517 -10.58 -7.02 5.68
N VAL A 518 -10.12 -7.64 6.76
CA VAL A 518 -10.88 -7.81 8.01
C VAL A 518 -10.24 -7.02 9.16
N GLN A 519 -11.05 -6.35 9.97
CA GLN A 519 -10.59 -5.66 11.19
C GLN A 519 -10.67 -6.60 12.40
N THR A 520 -9.90 -6.34 13.46
CA THR A 520 -9.88 -7.16 14.69
C THR A 520 -11.28 -7.42 15.28
N THR A 521 -12.18 -6.46 15.12
CA THR A 521 -13.57 -6.43 15.60
C THR A 521 -14.58 -7.19 14.74
N PHE A 522 -14.28 -7.45 13.46
CA PHE A 522 -15.21 -8.07 12.53
C PHE A 522 -15.15 -9.61 12.59
N GLY A 523 -16.21 -10.23 12.07
CA GLY A 523 -16.41 -11.68 12.04
C GLY A 523 -16.20 -12.34 10.68
N ASP A 524 -15.84 -11.58 9.64
CA ASP A 524 -15.42 -12.13 8.35
C ASP A 524 -14.18 -13.04 8.53
N VAL A 525 -14.03 -14.03 7.64
CA VAL A 525 -12.85 -14.90 7.59
C VAL A 525 -11.83 -14.30 6.63
N HIS A 526 -10.56 -14.20 7.03
CA HIS A 526 -9.49 -13.61 6.21
C HIS A 526 -9.26 -14.43 4.94
N ALA A 527 -9.73 -13.91 3.81
CA ALA A 527 -9.48 -14.45 2.48
C ALA A 527 -8.07 -14.09 2.00
N LEU A 528 -7.47 -14.93 1.16
CA LEU A 528 -6.16 -14.65 0.59
C LEU A 528 -6.20 -13.57 -0.49
N ILE A 529 -5.19 -12.71 -0.46
CA ILE A 529 -4.99 -11.59 -1.38
C ILE A 529 -4.35 -12.14 -2.66
N VAL A 530 -5.17 -12.71 -3.55
CA VAL A 530 -4.72 -13.28 -4.83
C VAL A 530 -4.43 -12.24 -5.91
N GLU A 531 -4.72 -10.97 -5.64
CA GLU A 531 -4.49 -9.85 -6.56
C GLU A 531 -3.05 -9.31 -6.47
N GLN A 532 -2.54 -8.80 -7.58
CA GLN A 532 -1.20 -8.18 -7.69
C GLN A 532 0.00 -9.09 -7.32
N LEU A 533 -0.21 -10.38 -7.03
CA LEU A 533 0.85 -11.32 -6.68
C LEU A 533 1.98 -11.41 -7.73
N GLU A 534 1.62 -11.33 -9.02
CA GLU A 534 2.55 -11.39 -10.16
C GLU A 534 3.12 -10.02 -10.58
N LEU A 535 2.75 -8.94 -9.89
CA LEU A 535 3.26 -7.60 -10.21
C LEU A 535 4.60 -7.36 -9.51
N GLU A 536 5.66 -7.16 -10.28
CA GLU A 536 7.01 -6.84 -9.81
C GLU A 536 7.57 -5.63 -10.60
N SER A 537 8.72 -5.09 -10.17
CA SER A 537 9.46 -4.10 -10.95
C SER A 537 10.40 -4.81 -11.92
N GLN A 538 10.49 -4.35 -13.17
CA GLN A 538 11.46 -4.88 -14.15
C GLN A 538 12.88 -4.36 -13.87
N HIS A 539 12.99 -3.18 -13.26
CA HIS A 539 14.25 -2.62 -12.77
C HIS A 539 14.17 -2.38 -11.26
N ASP A 540 14.87 -3.21 -10.49
CA ASP A 540 15.00 -3.13 -9.04
C ASP A 540 16.48 -2.98 -8.65
N PRO A 541 17.01 -1.74 -8.61
CA PRO A 541 18.43 -1.48 -8.32
C PRO A 541 18.80 -1.86 -6.88
N ALA A 542 20.10 -2.11 -6.65
CA ALA A 542 20.64 -2.37 -5.31
C ALA A 542 20.44 -1.17 -4.37
N TRP A 543 20.62 -1.38 -3.06
CA TRP A 543 20.41 -0.34 -2.06
C TRP A 543 21.29 0.90 -2.30
N GLU A 544 22.55 0.67 -2.65
CA GLU A 544 23.56 1.68 -2.94
C GLU A 544 23.23 2.50 -4.21
N ASP A 545 22.59 1.86 -5.19
CA ASP A 545 22.23 2.45 -6.48
C ASP A 545 20.92 3.27 -6.45
N ARG A 546 20.24 3.35 -5.28
CA ARG A 546 18.96 4.06 -5.11
C ARG A 546 19.19 5.53 -4.71
N PRO A 547 19.00 6.51 -5.63
CA PRO A 547 19.40 7.90 -5.41
C PRO A 547 18.46 8.72 -4.51
N PHE A 548 17.29 8.21 -4.12
CA PHE A 548 16.31 8.97 -3.31
C PHE A 548 16.17 8.39 -1.90
N THR A 549 16.55 9.19 -0.91
CA THR A 549 16.43 8.87 0.53
C THR A 549 15.08 9.30 1.14
N SER A 550 14.20 9.95 0.38
CA SER A 550 12.87 10.33 0.85
C SER A 550 11.88 9.16 0.84
N LEU A 551 10.91 9.19 1.75
CA LEU A 551 9.80 8.25 1.82
C LEU A 551 8.87 8.42 0.63
N HIS A 552 8.74 7.38 -0.20
CA HIS A 552 7.93 7.43 -1.42
C HIS A 552 6.53 6.85 -1.25
N TRP A 553 5.53 7.59 -1.72
CA TRP A 553 4.17 7.08 -1.91
C TRP A 553 3.50 7.72 -3.12
N ARG A 554 2.74 6.92 -3.87
CA ARG A 554 1.67 7.40 -4.75
C ARG A 554 0.48 6.44 -4.66
N GLY A 555 -0.72 7.00 -4.59
CA GLY A 555 -1.98 6.26 -4.53
C GLY A 555 -3.16 7.14 -4.92
N GLN A 556 -4.25 6.52 -5.38
CA GLN A 556 -5.50 7.25 -5.64
C GLN A 556 -6.27 7.49 -4.34
N THR A 557 -7.30 8.32 -4.44
CA THR A 557 -8.28 8.62 -3.38
C THR A 557 -9.19 7.42 -3.02
N SER A 558 -8.74 6.17 -3.17
CA SER A 558 -9.47 5.01 -2.64
C SER A 558 -9.32 4.93 -1.12
N GLY A 559 -10.44 4.85 -0.41
CA GLY A 559 -10.53 4.99 1.04
C GLY A 559 -11.98 5.25 1.46
N PRO A 560 -12.30 6.44 1.99
CA PRO A 560 -13.66 6.80 2.32
C PRO A 560 -14.51 7.12 1.08
N LEU A 561 -15.81 7.25 1.28
CA LEU A 561 -16.67 8.08 0.44
C LEU A 561 -16.33 9.53 0.78
N TRP A 562 -15.89 10.32 -0.21
CA TRP A 562 -15.55 11.73 0.01
C TRP A 562 -16.81 12.58 -0.18
N GLU A 563 -17.42 12.96 0.94
CA GLU A 563 -18.62 13.81 0.98
C GLU A 563 -18.48 14.94 2.01
N SER A 564 -19.25 16.00 1.83
CA SER A 564 -19.28 17.22 2.65
C SER A 564 -19.63 17.00 4.13
N LYS A 565 -20.17 15.82 4.49
CA LYS A 565 -20.62 15.45 5.84
C LYS A 565 -19.64 14.57 6.62
N THR A 566 -18.55 14.14 5.97
CA THR A 566 -17.51 13.31 6.60
C THR A 566 -16.23 14.16 6.75
N PRO A 567 -15.50 14.11 7.89
CA PRO A 567 -14.26 14.87 8.11
C PRO A 567 -13.08 14.27 7.32
N TRP A 568 -13.19 14.24 5.99
CA TRP A 568 -12.32 13.44 5.13
C TRP A 568 -10.87 13.92 5.08
N ARG A 569 -10.57 15.16 5.50
CA ARG A 569 -9.20 15.70 5.48
C ARG A 569 -8.24 14.96 6.40
N THR A 570 -8.73 14.44 7.52
CA THR A 570 -7.94 13.72 8.52
C THR A 570 -7.79 12.22 8.19
N SER A 571 -8.56 11.69 7.24
CA SER A 571 -8.44 10.31 6.77
C SER A 571 -7.05 10.00 6.20
N GLN A 572 -6.61 8.75 6.37
CA GLN A 572 -5.21 8.35 6.27
C GLN A 572 -4.52 8.75 4.96
N ARG A 573 -5.22 8.73 3.81
CA ARG A 573 -4.60 9.14 2.53
C ARG A 573 -4.65 10.63 2.26
N SER A 574 -5.68 11.31 2.73
CA SER A 574 -5.80 12.77 2.59
C SER A 574 -4.75 13.45 3.47
N ARG A 575 -4.71 13.05 4.74
CA ARG A 575 -3.75 13.48 5.74
C ARG A 575 -2.30 13.24 5.31
N LEU A 576 -1.97 12.06 4.78
CA LEU A 576 -0.63 11.75 4.27
C LEU A 576 -0.17 12.73 3.18
N HIS A 577 -1.07 13.06 2.25
CA HIS A 577 -0.78 14.05 1.21
C HIS A 577 -0.64 15.44 1.83
N LEU A 578 -1.61 15.89 2.65
CA LEU A 578 -1.60 17.21 3.27
C LEU A 578 -0.35 17.46 4.12
N LEU A 579 -0.05 16.57 5.07
CA LEU A 579 1.16 16.64 5.91
C LEU A 579 2.46 16.70 5.10
N SER A 580 2.51 16.05 3.93
CA SER A 580 3.66 16.14 3.01
C SER A 580 3.66 17.41 2.15
N HIS A 581 2.50 18.04 1.93
CA HIS A 581 2.34 19.26 1.16
C HIS A 581 2.42 20.54 2.01
N GLN A 582 2.48 20.42 3.34
CA GLN A 582 2.71 21.52 4.26
C GLN A 582 4.12 22.12 4.08
N GLU A 583 4.20 23.44 3.90
CA GLU A 583 5.47 24.20 3.85
C GLU A 583 5.58 25.20 5.03
N ASP A 584 4.44 25.67 5.52
CA ASP A 584 4.30 26.60 6.63
C ASP A 584 4.49 25.94 7.99
N GLY A 585 4.82 26.76 8.99
CA GLY A 585 5.07 26.32 10.36
C GLY A 585 6.33 25.48 10.55
N PHE A 586 6.40 24.86 11.72
CA PHE A 586 7.55 24.11 12.21
C PHE A 586 7.11 22.72 12.67
N ARG A 587 8.08 21.81 12.84
CA ARG A 587 7.87 20.45 13.31
C ARG A 587 9.08 19.99 14.10
N ASN A 588 8.84 19.42 15.27
CA ASN A 588 9.88 18.72 16.02
C ASN A 588 10.14 17.35 15.36
N ILE A 589 11.41 16.98 15.28
CA ILE A 589 11.87 15.64 14.90
C ILE A 589 12.88 15.13 15.92
N THR A 590 12.81 13.84 16.22
CA THR A 590 13.80 13.13 17.03
C THR A 590 15.01 12.82 16.15
N VAL A 591 16.17 13.40 16.46
CA VAL A 591 17.46 13.06 15.84
C VAL A 591 18.41 12.49 16.89
N THR A 592 19.40 11.73 16.43
CA THR A 592 20.51 11.27 17.28
C THR A 592 21.72 12.20 17.18
N ASP A 593 22.58 12.14 18.21
CA ASP A 593 23.94 12.67 18.16
C ASP A 593 24.94 11.61 17.65
N GLU A 594 26.25 11.87 17.78
CA GLU A 594 27.31 10.91 17.42
C GLU A 594 27.31 9.64 18.30
N ASN A 595 26.56 9.64 19.41
CA ASN A 595 26.48 8.57 20.40
C ASN A 595 25.15 7.79 20.35
N ASP A 596 24.30 7.98 19.33
CA ASP A 596 22.92 7.48 19.24
C ASP A 596 21.95 8.02 20.32
N VAL A 597 22.32 9.09 21.03
CA VAL A 597 21.48 9.70 22.05
C VAL A 597 20.45 10.63 21.39
N MET A 598 19.18 10.42 21.72
CA MET A 598 18.04 11.16 21.17
C MET A 598 17.97 12.59 21.70
N ARG A 599 17.66 13.52 20.80
CA ARG A 599 17.33 14.91 21.08
C ARG A 599 16.24 15.42 20.14
N SER A 600 15.39 16.31 20.62
CA SER A 600 14.35 16.96 19.82
C SER A 600 14.93 18.17 19.06
N VAL A 601 14.55 18.32 17.79
CA VAL A 601 14.96 19.46 16.96
C VAL A 601 13.76 20.02 16.20
N GLU A 602 13.46 21.30 16.43
CA GLU A 602 12.47 22.04 15.66
C GLU A 602 13.01 22.38 14.26
N VAL A 603 12.23 22.06 13.22
CA VAL A 603 12.59 22.26 11.81
C VAL A 603 11.43 22.92 11.04
N PRO A 604 11.66 23.96 10.21
CA PRO A 604 10.62 24.50 9.33
C PRO A 604 10.13 23.47 8.30
N ASN A 605 8.81 23.34 8.11
CA ASN A 605 8.24 22.32 7.22
C ASN A 605 8.74 22.46 5.76
N TYR A 606 8.91 23.67 5.23
CA TYR A 606 9.48 23.92 3.89
C TYR A 606 10.91 23.37 3.68
N ARG A 607 11.67 23.09 4.75
CA ARG A 607 12.99 22.42 4.66
C ARG A 607 12.87 20.91 4.84
N LEU A 608 12.00 20.49 5.75
CA LEU A 608 11.86 19.10 6.15
C LEU A 608 11.12 18.28 5.09
N ASN A 609 9.90 18.70 4.72
CA ASN A 609 9.00 17.91 3.89
C ASN A 609 9.54 17.65 2.47
N PRO A 610 10.10 18.63 1.73
CA PRO A 610 10.72 18.37 0.42
C PRO A 610 11.96 17.46 0.44
N LEU A 611 12.56 17.24 1.62
CA LEU A 611 13.78 16.47 1.81
C LEU A 611 13.50 15.05 2.34
N PHE A 612 12.46 14.89 3.16
CA PHE A 612 12.08 13.64 3.81
C PHE A 612 10.95 12.91 3.06
N LEU A 613 10.04 13.63 2.39
CA LEU A 613 8.78 13.06 1.88
C LEU A 613 8.59 13.32 0.37
N ASP A 614 8.37 12.24 -0.37
CA ASP A 614 7.84 12.26 -1.74
C ASP A 614 6.56 11.42 -1.79
N THR A 615 5.53 11.88 -1.06
CA THR A 615 4.22 11.24 -0.96
C THR A 615 3.13 12.14 -1.57
N GLY A 616 2.16 11.57 -2.29
CA GLY A 616 1.08 12.37 -2.90
C GLY A 616 -0.08 11.59 -3.53
N MET A 617 -1.29 12.17 -3.47
CA MET A 617 -2.51 11.65 -4.10
C MET A 617 -2.49 11.83 -5.62
N VAL A 618 -2.77 10.78 -6.38
CA VAL A 618 -2.77 10.81 -7.86
C VAL A 618 -4.18 10.78 -8.44
N GLY A 619 -4.40 11.62 -9.46
CA GLY A 619 -5.71 11.82 -10.08
C GLY A 619 -6.08 10.82 -11.18
N PRO A 620 -7.31 10.92 -11.74
CA PRO A 620 -8.43 11.70 -11.18
C PRO A 620 -8.93 11.10 -9.85
N PRO A 621 -9.72 11.84 -9.06
CA PRO A 621 -10.31 11.30 -7.85
C PRO A 621 -11.31 10.18 -8.17
N VAL A 622 -11.48 9.30 -7.21
CA VAL A 622 -12.46 8.21 -7.15
C VAL A 622 -13.22 8.30 -5.83
N GLN A 623 -14.43 7.74 -5.79
CA GLN A 623 -15.28 7.65 -4.59
C GLN A 623 -15.68 9.01 -3.97
N CYS A 624 -15.55 10.12 -4.70
CA CYS A 624 -16.02 11.43 -4.24
C CYS A 624 -17.44 11.72 -4.74
N VAL A 625 -18.23 12.38 -3.90
CA VAL A 625 -19.52 12.97 -4.29
C VAL A 625 -19.23 14.23 -5.10
N LYS A 626 -19.91 14.37 -6.24
CA LYS A 626 -19.76 15.53 -7.13
C LYS A 626 -20.89 16.53 -6.92
N GLU A 627 -22.06 16.01 -6.56
CA GLU A 627 -23.34 16.70 -6.42
C GLU A 627 -23.34 17.69 -5.24
N ASP A 628 -22.45 17.48 -4.25
CA ASP A 628 -22.20 18.39 -3.13
C ASP A 628 -20.89 19.21 -3.27
N GLY A 629 -20.22 19.09 -4.42
CA GLY A 629 -18.95 19.77 -4.71
C GLY A 629 -17.69 19.15 -4.08
N THR A 630 -17.78 18.02 -3.37
CA THR A 630 -16.60 17.47 -2.66
C THR A 630 -15.46 17.09 -3.60
N CYS A 631 -15.73 16.50 -4.76
CA CYS A 631 -14.70 16.22 -5.77
C CYS A 631 -13.85 17.45 -6.16
N ASP A 632 -14.49 18.62 -6.31
CA ASP A 632 -13.83 19.86 -6.68
C ASP A 632 -13.13 20.49 -5.47
N LYS A 633 -13.76 20.42 -4.28
CA LYS A 633 -13.14 20.87 -3.01
C LYS A 633 -11.88 20.08 -2.66
N MET A 634 -11.82 18.78 -2.99
CA MET A 634 -10.61 17.98 -2.87
C MET A 634 -9.51 18.48 -3.81
N PHE A 635 -9.83 18.79 -5.07
CA PHE A 635 -8.85 19.35 -6.02
C PHE A 635 -8.28 20.70 -5.54
N GLU A 636 -9.12 21.57 -4.97
CA GLU A 636 -8.67 22.83 -4.36
C GLU A 636 -7.75 22.58 -3.15
N VAL A 637 -8.19 21.75 -2.20
CA VAL A 637 -7.47 21.47 -0.95
C VAL A 637 -6.12 20.78 -1.19
N PHE A 638 -6.05 19.89 -2.17
CA PHE A 638 -4.81 19.22 -2.61
C PHE A 638 -3.96 20.06 -3.58
N GLN A 639 -4.41 21.26 -3.94
CA GLN A 639 -3.77 22.16 -4.91
C GLN A 639 -3.52 21.48 -6.27
N GLY A 640 -4.43 20.59 -6.67
CA GLY A 640 -4.32 19.70 -7.81
C GLY A 640 -4.15 18.23 -7.42
N TYR A 641 -3.62 17.42 -8.34
CA TYR A 641 -3.27 16.03 -8.07
C TYR A 641 -1.85 15.74 -8.56
N ASP A 642 -1.15 14.89 -7.82
CA ASP A 642 0.22 14.51 -8.08
C ASP A 642 0.32 13.48 -9.23
N LYS A 643 1.52 13.34 -9.79
CA LYS A 643 1.75 12.48 -10.96
C LYS A 643 1.80 11.00 -10.59
N ARG A 644 1.23 10.16 -11.45
CA ARG A 644 1.42 8.70 -11.40
C ARG A 644 2.89 8.37 -11.69
N VAL A 645 3.43 7.44 -10.90
CA VAL A 645 4.84 6.99 -10.96
C VAL A 645 4.84 5.51 -11.35
N SER A 646 5.71 5.10 -12.28
CA SER A 646 5.87 3.69 -12.68
C SER A 646 6.61 2.88 -11.61
N PHE A 647 6.46 1.55 -11.63
CA PHE A 647 7.12 0.69 -10.64
C PHE A 647 8.65 0.84 -10.70
N ASP A 648 9.23 0.85 -11.91
CA ASP A 648 10.67 1.06 -12.16
C ASP A 648 11.19 2.47 -11.83
N ARG A 649 10.29 3.37 -11.43
CA ARG A 649 10.62 4.72 -10.95
C ARG A 649 10.42 4.83 -9.44
N ALA A 650 9.46 4.11 -8.86
CA ALA A 650 9.29 3.94 -7.42
C ALA A 650 10.41 3.08 -6.81
N SER A 651 10.97 2.13 -7.57
CA SER A 651 12.13 1.31 -7.16
C SER A 651 13.45 2.08 -7.03
N LEU A 652 13.47 3.39 -7.35
CA LEU A 652 14.65 4.25 -7.15
C LEU A 652 14.72 4.89 -5.75
N TYR A 653 13.71 4.68 -4.91
CA TYR A 653 13.62 5.27 -3.57
C TYR A 653 13.99 4.22 -2.52
N LYS A 654 14.83 4.58 -1.56
CA LYS A 654 15.24 3.67 -0.46
C LYS A 654 14.07 3.29 0.45
N PHE A 655 13.18 4.23 0.73
CA PHE A 655 12.03 4.04 1.61
C PHE A 655 10.73 4.12 0.82
N VAL A 656 9.86 3.12 0.98
CA VAL A 656 8.55 3.06 0.29
C VAL A 656 7.43 2.80 1.29
N LEU A 657 6.32 3.51 1.13
CA LEU A 657 5.23 3.49 2.11
C LEU A 657 4.07 2.58 1.68
N ASP A 658 3.67 1.70 2.60
CA ASP A 658 2.45 0.93 2.56
C ASP A 658 1.35 1.49 3.47
N VAL A 659 0.19 1.81 2.87
CA VAL A 659 -0.95 2.48 3.51
C VAL A 659 -2.25 1.94 2.94
N ASP A 660 -3.19 1.64 3.83
CA ASP A 660 -4.54 1.16 3.56
C ASP A 660 -5.34 2.04 2.59
N GLY A 661 -6.26 1.43 1.86
CA GLY A 661 -7.24 2.10 0.98
C GLY A 661 -8.63 2.02 1.57
N ASN A 662 -9.56 1.42 0.82
CA ASN A 662 -10.89 1.02 1.32
C ASN A 662 -10.75 0.07 2.53
N SER A 663 -9.73 -0.79 2.47
CA SER A 663 -9.29 -1.72 3.50
C SER A 663 -7.78 -1.95 3.35
N TRP A 664 -7.26 -3.17 3.57
CA TRP A 664 -5.83 -3.51 3.42
C TRP A 664 -5.18 -2.97 2.12
N SER A 665 -3.85 -2.81 2.14
CA SER A 665 -3.09 -2.42 0.94
C SER A 665 -2.55 -3.63 0.18
N GLY A 666 -3.22 -4.04 -0.90
CA GLY A 666 -2.77 -5.08 -1.84
C GLY A 666 -1.45 -4.79 -2.59
N ARG A 667 -0.67 -3.79 -2.16
CA ARG A 667 0.66 -3.46 -2.66
C ARG A 667 1.77 -4.07 -1.80
N PHE A 668 1.50 -4.46 -0.54
CA PHE A 668 2.50 -4.81 0.47
C PHE A 668 3.52 -5.84 -0.04
N ARG A 669 3.07 -7.00 -0.52
CA ARG A 669 3.95 -8.06 -1.07
C ARG A 669 4.92 -7.55 -2.14
N ARG A 670 4.43 -6.75 -3.09
CA ARG A 670 5.21 -6.19 -4.20
C ARG A 670 6.24 -5.16 -3.72
N LEU A 671 5.89 -4.34 -2.73
CA LEU A 671 6.83 -3.39 -2.12
C LEU A 671 7.95 -4.14 -1.39
N MET A 672 7.58 -5.13 -0.58
CA MET A 672 8.47 -5.99 0.20
C MET A 672 9.44 -6.79 -0.68
N LEU A 673 9.02 -7.20 -1.88
CA LEU A 673 9.86 -7.96 -2.81
C LEU A 673 10.90 -7.10 -3.56
N SER A 674 10.86 -5.76 -3.42
CA SER A 674 11.87 -4.86 -3.97
C SER A 674 13.02 -4.62 -2.98
N ASN A 675 14.18 -4.10 -3.43
CA ASN A 675 15.29 -3.73 -2.55
C ASN A 675 15.01 -2.44 -1.73
N ALA A 676 13.77 -2.24 -1.24
CA ALA A 676 13.33 -1.05 -0.50
C ALA A 676 13.07 -1.38 0.97
N ALA A 677 13.35 -0.43 1.87
CA ALA A 677 12.83 -0.47 3.23
C ALA A 677 11.34 -0.10 3.18
N VAL A 678 10.47 -1.08 3.44
CA VAL A 678 9.03 -0.85 3.47
C VAL A 678 8.63 -0.31 4.83
N VAL A 679 7.98 0.85 4.84
CA VAL A 679 7.27 1.41 6.00
C VAL A 679 5.80 1.02 5.85
N LYS A 680 5.13 0.47 6.86
CA LYS A 680 3.69 0.11 6.81
C LYS A 680 2.92 0.76 7.96
N ALA A 681 1.87 1.50 7.60
CA ALA A 681 0.82 1.94 8.53
C ALA A 681 -0.51 1.30 8.09
N THR A 682 -1.15 0.56 9.00
CA THR A 682 -2.39 -0.16 8.74
C THR A 682 -3.20 -0.40 10.01
N ILE A 683 -4.51 -0.64 9.87
CA ILE A 683 -5.36 -1.23 10.92
C ILE A 683 -5.92 -2.62 10.53
N PHE A 684 -5.43 -3.20 9.43
CA PHE A 684 -5.88 -4.51 8.94
C PHE A 684 -4.83 -5.59 9.25
N PRO A 685 -5.12 -6.54 10.14
CA PRO A 685 -4.46 -7.84 10.06
C PRO A 685 -4.67 -8.44 8.65
N GLU A 686 -3.64 -9.13 8.18
CA GLU A 686 -3.61 -9.91 6.94
C GLU A 686 -3.14 -11.33 7.31
N PHE A 687 -3.34 -12.33 6.44
CA PHE A 687 -2.99 -13.73 6.75
C PHE A 687 -1.51 -13.96 7.15
N TRP A 688 -0.61 -13.03 6.80
CA TRP A 688 0.81 -13.06 7.12
C TRP A 688 1.19 -12.30 8.41
N THR A 689 0.23 -11.69 9.11
CA THR A 689 0.48 -10.86 10.33
C THR A 689 1.18 -11.64 11.45
N ASP A 690 1.04 -12.97 11.49
CA ASP A 690 1.76 -13.84 12.42
C ASP A 690 3.16 -14.23 11.91
N TRP A 691 3.44 -14.05 10.62
CA TRP A 691 4.63 -14.54 9.90
C TRP A 691 5.71 -13.48 9.68
N ALA A 692 5.34 -12.20 9.52
CA ALA A 692 6.30 -11.11 9.35
C ALA A 692 6.63 -10.47 10.70
N VAL A 693 7.92 -10.30 10.99
CA VAL A 693 8.36 -9.63 12.22
C VAL A 693 8.59 -8.13 11.94
N PRO A 694 7.83 -7.22 12.59
CA PRO A 694 8.09 -5.78 12.49
C PRO A 694 9.49 -5.45 13.04
N TRP A 695 10.09 -4.35 12.58
CA TRP A 695 11.48 -3.96 12.84
C TRP A 695 12.55 -4.93 12.31
N LEU A 696 12.17 -6.06 11.69
CA LEU A 696 13.09 -6.91 10.91
C LEU A 696 12.71 -6.97 9.43
N HIS A 697 11.48 -7.33 9.09
CA HIS A 697 11.05 -7.47 7.69
C HIS A 697 10.49 -6.16 7.11
N PHE A 698 9.92 -5.30 7.96
CA PHE A 698 9.39 -3.99 7.60
C PHE A 698 9.40 -3.06 8.81
N ILE A 699 9.29 -1.76 8.56
CA ILE A 699 9.17 -0.73 9.60
C ILE A 699 7.67 -0.47 9.86
N PRO A 700 7.14 -0.75 11.06
CA PRO A 700 5.78 -0.31 11.41
C PRO A 700 5.77 1.20 11.67
N MET A 701 4.64 1.85 11.38
CA MET A 701 4.45 3.30 11.52
C MET A 701 3.01 3.59 11.96
N GLN A 702 2.81 4.69 12.70
CA GLN A 702 1.50 5.09 13.20
C GLN A 702 0.55 5.53 12.07
N VAL A 703 -0.73 5.22 12.22
CA VAL A 703 -1.77 5.51 11.20
C VAL A 703 -2.20 6.99 11.17
N ASP A 704 -1.83 7.76 12.19
CA ASP A 704 -1.92 9.22 12.24
C ASP A 704 -0.65 9.93 11.72
N TYR A 705 0.39 9.17 11.36
CA TYR A 705 1.71 9.60 10.90
C TYR A 705 2.56 10.41 11.90
N ALA A 706 2.31 10.32 13.20
CA ALA A 706 3.10 11.01 14.22
C ALA A 706 4.61 10.72 14.11
N ASP A 707 4.98 9.45 13.88
CA ASP A 707 6.36 8.96 13.80
C ASP A 707 6.98 8.98 12.39
N MET A 708 6.23 9.40 11.37
CA MET A 708 6.69 9.37 9.97
C MET A 708 8.00 10.14 9.75
N TRP A 709 8.23 11.22 10.49
CA TRP A 709 9.47 11.99 10.41
C TRP A 709 10.57 11.44 11.33
N ASP A 710 10.25 10.91 12.51
CA ASP A 710 11.22 10.31 13.45
C ASP A 710 11.86 9.06 12.85
N ILE A 711 11.06 8.20 12.22
CA ILE A 711 11.53 7.01 11.48
C ILE A 711 12.54 7.42 10.40
N LEU A 712 12.24 8.46 9.62
CA LEU A 712 13.13 8.95 8.57
C LEU A 712 14.35 9.69 9.15
N ALA A 713 14.20 10.41 10.26
CA ALA A 713 15.29 11.09 10.94
C ALA A 713 16.32 10.09 11.50
N PHE A 714 15.88 8.94 12.01
CA PHE A 714 16.77 7.86 12.43
C PHE A 714 17.47 7.17 11.25
N TYR A 715 16.71 6.64 10.28
CA TYR A 715 17.30 5.82 9.21
C TYR A 715 18.04 6.66 8.15
N ARG A 716 17.47 7.77 7.70
CA ARG A 716 18.09 8.65 6.69
C ARG A 716 19.02 9.70 7.33
N GLY A 717 18.91 9.95 8.63
CA GLY A 717 19.56 11.09 9.31
C GLY A 717 18.80 12.40 9.14
N GLY A 718 19.22 13.41 9.90
CA GLY A 718 18.64 14.75 9.91
C GLY A 718 18.80 15.55 8.61
N ILE A 719 18.60 16.87 8.70
CA ILE A 719 18.60 17.79 7.53
C ILE A 719 19.92 17.69 6.72
N ASN A 720 21.02 17.42 7.41
CA ASN A 720 22.38 17.35 6.88
C ASN A 720 22.88 15.91 6.71
N GLY A 721 22.13 14.92 7.20
CA GLY A 721 22.54 13.50 7.26
C GLY A 721 23.19 13.10 8.60
N GLU A 722 23.11 13.96 9.61
CA GLU A 722 23.52 13.67 10.98
C GLU A 722 22.69 12.52 11.58
N GLY A 723 23.31 11.60 12.33
CA GLY A 723 22.62 10.49 13.00
C GLY A 723 22.09 9.37 12.09
N ALA A 724 22.46 9.33 10.81
CA ALA A 724 21.89 8.40 9.83
C ALA A 724 22.25 6.92 10.06
N HIS A 725 21.25 6.04 9.92
CA HIS A 725 21.34 4.58 10.00
C HIS A 725 20.91 3.90 8.68
N ASP A 726 21.53 4.32 7.57
CA ASP A 726 21.22 3.85 6.21
C ASP A 726 21.55 2.35 6.01
N ASP A 727 22.49 1.84 6.80
CA ASP A 727 22.86 0.42 6.91
C ASP A 727 21.79 -0.42 7.60
N LEU A 728 21.21 0.06 8.71
CA LEU A 728 20.10 -0.62 9.39
C LEU A 728 18.84 -0.65 8.52
N ALA A 729 18.59 0.43 7.76
CA ALA A 729 17.52 0.45 6.76
C ALA A 729 17.74 -0.57 5.64
N LYS A 730 18.99 -0.74 5.18
CA LYS A 730 19.37 -1.78 4.21
C LYS A 730 19.13 -3.18 4.76
N GLU A 731 19.45 -3.45 6.03
CA GLU A 731 19.18 -4.75 6.64
C GLU A 731 17.70 -5.12 6.54
N ILE A 732 16.80 -4.18 6.89
CA ILE A 732 15.35 -4.39 6.80
C ILE A 732 14.91 -4.61 5.35
N ALA A 733 15.42 -3.81 4.39
CA ALA A 733 15.11 -3.97 2.97
C ALA A 733 15.51 -5.37 2.43
N VAL A 734 16.66 -5.89 2.84
CA VAL A 734 17.13 -7.23 2.46
C VAL A 734 16.31 -8.32 3.14
N ALA A 735 16.04 -8.18 4.44
CA ALA A 735 15.30 -9.17 5.23
C ALA A 735 13.83 -9.27 4.80
N GLY A 736 13.14 -8.15 4.53
CA GLY A 736 11.77 -8.14 4.00
C GLY A 736 11.66 -8.81 2.64
N LYS A 737 12.61 -8.54 1.74
CA LYS A 737 12.68 -9.16 0.41
C LYS A 737 12.94 -10.65 0.46
N GLU A 738 13.81 -11.10 1.35
CA GLU A 738 14.09 -12.53 1.52
C GLU A 738 12.93 -13.25 2.22
N TRP A 739 12.25 -12.61 3.18
CA TRP A 739 11.03 -13.14 3.80
C TRP A 739 9.92 -13.40 2.77
N VAL A 740 9.66 -12.49 1.83
CA VAL A 740 8.65 -12.73 0.76
C VAL A 740 9.00 -13.97 -0.07
N LYS A 741 10.28 -14.17 -0.41
CA LYS A 741 10.74 -15.35 -1.18
C LYS A 741 10.67 -16.66 -0.39
N GLN A 742 10.64 -16.62 0.94
CA GLN A 742 10.63 -17.83 1.79
C GLN A 742 9.24 -18.15 2.37
N CYS A 743 8.40 -17.13 2.60
CA CYS A 743 7.14 -17.25 3.36
C CYS A 743 5.92 -16.64 2.65
N TYR A 744 6.06 -16.01 1.48
CA TYR A 744 4.94 -15.41 0.72
C TYR A 744 5.05 -15.77 -0.77
N ARG A 745 5.35 -17.04 -1.06
CA ARG A 745 5.28 -17.67 -2.39
C ARG A 745 3.86 -18.18 -2.66
N TRP A 746 3.59 -18.64 -3.88
CA TRP A 746 2.35 -19.38 -4.17
C TRP A 746 2.20 -20.61 -3.28
N ALA A 747 3.30 -21.34 -3.03
CA ALA A 747 3.30 -22.50 -2.14
C ALA A 747 2.84 -22.21 -0.70
N ASP A 748 3.18 -21.05 -0.13
CA ASP A 748 2.79 -20.66 1.23
C ASP A 748 1.29 -20.26 1.27
N LEU A 749 0.84 -19.55 0.24
CA LEU A 749 -0.58 -19.21 0.02
C LEU A 749 -1.44 -20.47 -0.16
N GLU A 750 -0.98 -21.43 -0.95
CA GLU A 750 -1.67 -22.72 -1.14
C GLU A 750 -1.71 -23.52 0.17
N ALA A 751 -0.65 -23.50 0.98
CA ALA A 751 -0.64 -24.15 2.28
C ALA A 751 -1.62 -23.50 3.28
N TYR A 752 -1.75 -22.17 3.27
CA TYR A 752 -2.76 -21.45 4.05
C TYR A 752 -4.18 -21.78 3.59
N GLN A 753 -4.47 -21.67 2.30
CA GLN A 753 -5.80 -21.96 1.77
C GLN A 753 -6.19 -23.43 1.98
N PHE A 754 -5.25 -24.37 1.83
CA PHE A 754 -5.51 -25.79 2.07
C PHE A 754 -5.83 -26.04 3.54
N ARG A 755 -5.06 -25.49 4.48
CA ARG A 755 -5.36 -25.59 5.92
C ARG A 755 -6.73 -24.98 6.26
N LEU A 756 -6.98 -23.75 5.78
CA LEU A 756 -8.22 -23.00 6.02
C LEU A 756 -9.45 -23.80 5.55
N LEU A 757 -9.37 -24.46 4.40
CA LEU A 757 -10.48 -25.24 3.86
C LEU A 757 -10.61 -26.64 4.49
N LEU A 758 -9.57 -27.22 5.08
CA LEU A 758 -9.73 -28.41 5.94
C LEU A 758 -10.48 -28.06 7.24
N GLU A 759 -10.14 -26.93 7.88
CA GLU A 759 -10.85 -26.45 9.08
C GLU A 759 -12.28 -26.02 8.77
N TYR A 760 -12.49 -25.25 7.70
CA TYR A 760 -13.82 -24.82 7.27
C TYR A 760 -14.69 -26.00 6.81
N GLY A 761 -14.12 -26.95 6.08
CA GLY A 761 -14.79 -28.18 5.66
C GLY A 761 -15.29 -29.01 6.83
N ARG A 762 -14.55 -29.02 7.96
CA ARG A 762 -14.97 -29.63 9.23
C ARG A 762 -16.18 -28.93 9.88
N LEU A 763 -16.33 -27.61 9.70
CA LEU A 763 -17.52 -26.87 10.17
C LEU A 763 -18.72 -27.04 9.23
N PHE A 764 -18.48 -27.22 7.93
CA PHE A 764 -19.52 -27.34 6.91
C PHE A 764 -20.18 -28.73 6.88
N ASN A 765 -19.42 -29.80 7.13
CA ASN A 765 -19.88 -31.18 7.01
C ASN A 765 -20.34 -31.76 8.36
N ASP A 766 -21.45 -32.50 8.34
CA ASP A 766 -21.91 -33.25 9.51
C ASP A 766 -20.91 -34.37 9.86
N GLU A 767 -20.74 -34.69 11.14
CA GLU A 767 -19.95 -35.86 11.54
C GLU A 767 -20.75 -37.16 11.36
N THR A 768 -20.13 -38.19 10.79
CA THR A 768 -20.76 -39.52 10.61
C THR A 768 -20.67 -40.38 11.86
N GLU A 769 -19.68 -40.10 12.70
CA GLU A 769 -19.41 -40.65 14.04
C GLU A 769 -18.62 -39.58 14.82
N PRO A 770 -18.68 -39.54 16.17
CA PRO A 770 -18.03 -38.46 16.94
C PRO A 770 -16.53 -38.36 16.65
N GLY A 771 -16.08 -37.19 16.17
CA GLY A 771 -14.72 -36.96 15.72
C GLY A 771 -14.40 -37.47 14.31
N SER A 772 -15.39 -37.83 13.47
CA SER A 772 -15.14 -38.30 12.09
C SER A 772 -14.45 -37.28 11.20
N ASN A 773 -14.41 -36.01 11.62
CA ASN A 773 -13.77 -34.90 10.94
C ASN A 773 -12.40 -34.54 11.54
N ASP A 774 -11.92 -35.29 12.55
CA ASP A 774 -10.54 -35.25 13.06
C ASP A 774 -9.58 -36.11 12.23
N PHE A 775 -8.28 -35.81 12.33
CA PHE A 775 -7.21 -36.73 12.01
C PHE A 775 -6.91 -37.63 13.23
N THR A 776 -7.23 -38.91 13.08
CA THR A 776 -7.03 -39.99 14.08
C THR A 776 -5.99 -41.04 13.64
N GLY A 777 -5.28 -40.80 12.54
CA GLY A 777 -4.30 -41.72 11.98
C GLY A 777 -2.96 -41.79 12.74
N ASP A 778 -2.12 -42.74 12.35
CA ASP A 778 -0.77 -42.91 12.90
C ASP A 778 0.10 -41.67 12.63
N THR A 779 0.64 -41.08 13.70
CA THR A 779 1.49 -39.88 13.66
C THR A 779 2.99 -40.21 13.55
N SER A 780 3.37 -41.48 13.74
CA SER A 780 4.77 -41.94 13.65
C SER A 780 5.25 -42.09 12.21
N VAL A 781 4.31 -42.26 11.26
CA VAL A 781 4.58 -42.37 9.82
C VAL A 781 4.62 -40.97 9.20
N GLU A 782 5.76 -40.59 8.63
CA GLU A 782 5.91 -39.36 7.84
C GLU A 782 5.10 -39.44 6.52
N PRO A 783 4.06 -38.61 6.34
CA PRO A 783 3.22 -38.66 5.15
C PRO A 783 3.96 -38.04 3.95
N ARG A 784 3.75 -38.61 2.76
CA ARG A 784 4.46 -38.21 1.53
C ARG A 784 3.55 -37.55 0.52
N TRP A 785 4.03 -36.46 -0.09
CA TRP A 785 3.36 -35.81 -1.20
C TRP A 785 3.66 -36.55 -2.50
N ASN A 786 2.62 -37.06 -3.15
CA ASN A 786 2.71 -37.79 -4.42
C ASN A 786 2.33 -36.94 -5.64
N GLY A 787 1.98 -35.66 -5.43
CA GLY A 787 1.66 -34.71 -6.50
C GLY A 787 2.90 -33.98 -7.04
N PRO A 788 2.73 -33.10 -8.06
CA PRO A 788 3.81 -32.26 -8.56
C PRO A 788 4.26 -31.27 -7.47
N VAL A 789 5.58 -31.05 -7.39
CA VAL A 789 6.20 -30.06 -6.49
C VAL A 789 6.54 -28.79 -7.28
N LYS A 790 6.08 -27.63 -6.79
CA LYS A 790 6.43 -26.29 -7.32
C LYS A 790 6.82 -25.37 -6.16
N LEU A 791 8.05 -24.86 -6.20
CA LEU A 791 8.61 -23.98 -5.16
C LEU A 791 8.50 -22.47 -5.50
N GLN A 792 8.00 -22.16 -6.70
CA GLN A 792 7.69 -20.82 -7.20
C GLN A 792 6.17 -20.70 -7.29
#